data_AF-A0A9X0ASD3-F1
#
_entry.id   AF-A0A9X0ASD3-F1
#
_cell.length_a   1.000
_cell.length_b   1.000
_cell.length_c   1.000
_cell.angle_alpha   90.00
_cell.angle_beta   90.00
_cell.angle_gamma   90.00
#
_symmetry.space_group_name_H-M   'P 1'
#
loop_
_entity.id
_entity.type
_entity.pdbx_description
1 polymer ?
#
loop_
_entity_poly.entity_id
_entity_poly.type
_entity_poly.pdbx_seq_one_letter_code
_entity_poly.pdbx_strand_id
1 'polypeptide(L)'
;MATKQQQSAPTPTRPRSTNGVIKGTKAGTGDERIVVIVFGQGQDRIVPVFADVLGKPHRMATNFSSVRNEDHGTVIGIAAGDAKVDIDSRNRSLIVAINAHCVALGMPPDLNLSASTDYEFLYTETPFFRRDLSRFISFILGQISHHEALITKPRTYFISTTFPDVRTALSNLDILSVGSDAVEIRVDLLKEGLTDGTFNSVPSLSYVGEQVMLLRQRTELPIIFTTRCTKENGRFPMDNPELYYEYLYRAIQWGCEYVDVEVWLPEDIRRRLFEQRGNSRIISAFHDFSGTFKWPSLQAQNIFQESRKYGDIVKMITIINTMSENYELEYFRSQIKANNPDGPPLSAVNMGQLGQLSRALNTVFSPITHPLLPIVAAPGQLSAAEINGALATMGQLPKKNIYAIGTFRSTPQATFFEKCFNELGLPHNFASVDRGVKGSVEAFCLQPNFGGAYINPPLSSSQPYIPMLSDAARTIGAVDTIVVRGEGQSSTLIGDNATWKGIRATLTRDFAPSAYKDRAAIILSSNGEDAASVIFALRSLNIGKIYTVGFKAHGPLAAGVEPFTSVESVTKSDTPFAIISALPPEKTHLVQPLLRYFSNGRDSRGQGKVFVDLANGPRKGDPIGVAEGCGWTAYGVADTSAFTTVETLRLLVGQNVPYSFVRLASGRGLY
;
A
#
# COMPACT_ATOMS: atom_id res chain seq x y z
N MET A 1 -49.73 23.93 -2.01
CA MET A 1 -48.75 25.02 -2.14
C MET A 1 -47.48 24.44 -2.75
N ALA A 2 -47.08 24.94 -3.91
CA ALA A 2 -45.95 24.43 -4.67
C ALA A 2 -44.62 24.85 -4.05
N THR A 3 -43.80 23.90 -3.63
CA THR A 3 -42.41 24.12 -3.25
C THR A 3 -41.53 24.01 -4.49
N LYS A 4 -40.92 25.13 -4.88
CA LYS A 4 -39.90 25.22 -5.92
C LYS A 4 -38.73 24.29 -5.57
N GLN A 5 -38.42 23.34 -6.46
CA GLN A 5 -37.13 22.66 -6.46
C GLN A 5 -36.05 23.70 -6.74
N GLN A 6 -35.20 24.00 -5.75
CA GLN A 6 -33.93 24.67 -6.00
C GLN A 6 -33.09 23.75 -6.90
N GLN A 7 -32.79 24.22 -8.10
CA GLN A 7 -31.77 23.60 -8.96
C GLN A 7 -30.45 23.65 -8.21
N SER A 8 -30.02 22.51 -7.67
CA SER A 8 -28.66 22.34 -7.18
C SER A 8 -27.70 22.51 -8.35
N ALA A 9 -26.63 23.29 -8.14
CA ALA A 9 -25.51 23.35 -9.06
C ALA A 9 -25.05 21.92 -9.41
N PRO A 10 -24.59 21.66 -10.64
CA PRO A 10 -24.11 20.33 -11.01
C PRO A 10 -22.99 19.92 -10.05
N THR A 11 -23.21 18.83 -9.30
CA THR A 11 -22.16 18.17 -8.53
C THR A 11 -20.96 17.96 -9.46
N PRO A 12 -19.73 18.36 -9.08
CA PRO A 12 -18.56 18.11 -9.90
C PRO A 12 -18.54 16.65 -10.32
N THR A 13 -18.48 16.39 -11.62
CA THR A 13 -18.39 15.03 -12.14
C THR A 13 -17.18 14.38 -11.49
N ARG A 14 -17.39 13.28 -10.77
CA ARG A 14 -16.29 12.49 -10.21
C ARG A 14 -15.30 12.24 -11.34
N PRO A 15 -14.02 12.64 -11.18
CA PRO A 15 -13.01 12.25 -12.15
C PRO A 15 -13.11 10.75 -12.34
N ARG A 16 -13.24 10.26 -13.58
CA ARG A 16 -13.08 8.83 -13.85
C ARG A 16 -11.73 8.45 -13.24
N SER A 17 -11.70 7.40 -12.41
CA SER A 17 -10.44 6.85 -11.88
C SER A 17 -9.58 6.46 -13.08
N THR A 18 -8.67 7.35 -13.50
CA THR A 18 -7.66 7.11 -14.53
C THR A 18 -6.42 6.47 -13.93
N ASN A 19 -6.50 6.02 -12.67
CA ASN A 19 -5.33 5.62 -11.91
C ASN A 19 -5.00 4.15 -12.15
N GLY A 20 -3.91 3.92 -12.87
CA GLY A 20 -2.81 3.13 -12.32
C GLY A 20 -2.95 1.61 -12.27
N VAL A 21 -4.12 1.01 -12.50
CA VAL A 21 -4.23 -0.46 -12.56
C VAL A 21 -5.32 -0.89 -13.53
N ILE A 22 -4.92 -1.26 -14.76
CA ILE A 22 -5.84 -1.97 -15.66
C ILE A 22 -5.95 -3.40 -15.13
N LYS A 23 -7.11 -3.76 -14.54
CA LYS A 23 -7.47 -5.12 -14.09
C LYS A 23 -6.59 -5.73 -12.99
N GLY A 24 -6.22 -4.99 -11.94
CA GLY A 24 -5.53 -5.54 -10.77
C GLY A 24 -4.10 -6.10 -11.00
N THR A 25 -3.61 -6.15 -12.25
CA THR A 25 -2.46 -6.98 -12.65
C THR A 25 -1.35 -6.22 -13.37
N LYS A 26 -1.58 -5.00 -13.86
CA LYS A 26 -0.54 -4.16 -14.45
C LYS A 26 -0.44 -2.82 -13.74
N ALA A 27 0.78 -2.33 -13.52
CA ALA A 27 1.01 -0.94 -13.18
C ALA A 27 0.50 -0.04 -14.32
N GLY A 28 -0.22 1.01 -14.01
CA GLY A 28 -0.60 2.04 -14.98
C GLY A 28 0.58 2.96 -15.25
N THR A 29 0.47 3.76 -16.30
CA THR A 29 1.54 4.66 -16.71
C THR A 29 1.81 5.79 -15.71
N GLY A 30 0.81 6.12 -14.88
CA GLY A 30 0.89 7.18 -13.88
C GLY A 30 0.89 8.57 -14.52
N ASP A 31 1.31 9.57 -13.74
CA ASP A 31 1.54 10.93 -14.20
C ASP A 31 2.79 10.97 -15.09
N GLU A 32 2.63 11.39 -16.35
CA GLU A 32 3.69 11.42 -17.37
C GLU A 32 4.41 12.78 -17.46
N ARG A 33 3.99 13.75 -16.63
CA ARG A 33 4.66 15.05 -16.50
C ARG A 33 6.12 14.90 -16.08
N ILE A 34 6.91 15.92 -16.38
CA ILE A 34 8.33 15.99 -16.01
C ILE A 34 8.43 16.23 -14.50
N VAL A 35 9.17 15.36 -13.83
CA VAL A 35 9.42 15.48 -12.39
C VAL A 35 10.57 16.45 -12.16
N VAL A 36 10.26 17.56 -11.49
CA VAL A 36 11.24 18.57 -11.08
C VAL A 36 11.40 18.50 -9.57
N ILE A 37 12.63 18.26 -9.11
CA ILE A 37 13.02 18.22 -7.70
C ILE A 37 13.65 19.56 -7.35
N VAL A 38 12.96 20.31 -6.48
CA VAL A 38 13.52 21.50 -5.84
C VAL A 38 14.31 21.05 -4.62
N PHE A 39 15.59 21.42 -4.52
CA PHE A 39 16.46 20.96 -3.43
C PHE A 39 17.18 22.13 -2.73
N GLY A 40 17.41 21.98 -1.42
CA GLY A 40 18.13 22.96 -0.61
C GLY A 40 19.62 23.09 -0.95
N GLN A 41 20.29 24.13 -0.45
CA GLN A 41 21.72 24.33 -0.67
C GLN A 41 22.55 23.12 -0.21
N GLY A 42 23.44 22.62 -1.08
CA GLY A 42 24.28 21.45 -0.80
C GLY A 42 23.54 20.10 -0.78
N GLN A 43 22.26 20.05 -1.19
CA GLN A 43 21.43 18.85 -1.20
C GLN A 43 21.15 18.34 -2.63
N ASP A 44 21.96 18.72 -3.62
CA ASP A 44 21.82 18.32 -5.03
C ASP A 44 21.86 16.80 -5.23
N ARG A 45 22.50 16.07 -4.31
CA ARG A 45 22.56 14.60 -4.31
C ARG A 45 21.19 13.92 -4.19
N ILE A 46 20.14 14.60 -3.74
CA ILE A 46 18.80 14.00 -3.69
C ILE A 46 18.23 13.75 -5.10
N VAL A 47 18.60 14.57 -6.08
CA VAL A 47 18.09 14.49 -7.46
C VAL A 47 18.45 13.15 -8.13
N PRO A 48 19.73 12.71 -8.16
CA PRO A 48 20.05 11.39 -8.70
C PRO A 48 19.36 10.27 -7.92
N VAL A 49 19.06 10.43 -6.63
CA VAL A 49 18.34 9.39 -5.86
C VAL A 49 16.88 9.25 -6.32
N PHE A 50 16.18 10.36 -6.56
CA PHE A 50 14.84 10.33 -7.20
C PHE A 50 14.88 9.68 -8.58
N ALA A 51 15.88 10.05 -9.39
CA ALA A 51 16.08 9.50 -10.72
C ALA A 51 16.33 7.99 -10.68
N ASP A 52 17.15 7.54 -9.73
CA ASP A 52 17.48 6.14 -9.51
C ASP A 52 16.25 5.30 -9.12
N VAL A 53 15.43 5.81 -8.18
CA VAL A 53 14.17 5.18 -7.75
C VAL A 53 13.16 5.10 -8.91
N LEU A 54 13.13 6.11 -9.79
CA LEU A 54 12.26 6.15 -10.98
C LEU A 54 12.85 5.41 -12.19
N GLY A 55 14.09 4.94 -12.13
CA GLY A 55 14.81 4.34 -13.26
C GLY A 55 15.02 5.29 -14.45
N LYS A 56 15.08 6.60 -14.19
CA LYS A 56 15.18 7.67 -15.19
C LYS A 56 16.56 8.34 -15.16
N PRO A 57 17.05 8.90 -16.28
CA PRO A 57 18.18 9.83 -16.25
C PRO A 57 17.83 11.09 -15.45
N HIS A 58 18.85 11.87 -15.09
CA HIS A 58 18.67 13.18 -14.49
C HIS A 58 19.61 14.24 -15.07
N ARG A 59 19.22 15.50 -14.90
CA ARG A 59 20.08 16.67 -15.12
C ARG A 59 19.69 17.81 -14.19
N MET A 60 20.57 18.80 -14.08
CA MET A 60 20.28 20.04 -13.36
C MET A 60 19.76 21.11 -14.34
N ALA A 61 18.97 22.03 -13.81
CA ALA A 61 18.43 23.19 -14.49
C ALA A 61 18.56 24.43 -13.58
N THR A 62 18.64 25.61 -14.19
CA THR A 62 18.82 26.88 -13.47
C THR A 62 17.52 27.59 -13.16
N ASN A 63 16.37 27.11 -13.65
CA ASN A 63 15.02 27.66 -13.42
C ASN A 63 13.95 26.78 -14.10
N PHE A 64 12.66 27.00 -13.79
CA PHE A 64 11.55 26.23 -14.36
C PHE A 64 11.33 26.50 -15.85
N SER A 65 11.56 27.73 -16.31
CA SER A 65 11.42 28.12 -17.72
C SER A 65 12.39 27.42 -18.68
N SER A 66 13.49 26.85 -18.16
CA SER A 66 14.41 26.00 -18.92
C SER A 66 13.93 24.55 -19.13
N VAL A 67 12.85 24.12 -18.45
CA VAL A 67 12.27 22.78 -18.60
C VAL A 67 11.33 22.74 -19.80
N ARG A 68 11.59 21.84 -20.75
CA ARG A 68 10.88 21.75 -22.04
C ARG A 68 10.34 20.35 -22.27
N ASN A 69 9.48 20.18 -23.28
CA ASN A 69 8.94 18.86 -23.66
C ASN A 69 10.02 17.80 -23.96
N GLU A 70 11.20 18.23 -24.41
CA GLU A 70 12.35 17.34 -24.64
C GLU A 70 12.86 16.65 -23.37
N ASP A 71 12.51 17.17 -22.19
CA ASP A 71 12.89 16.59 -20.90
C ASP A 71 11.96 15.46 -20.44
N HIS A 72 10.93 15.10 -21.21
CA HIS A 72 10.08 13.95 -20.88
C HIS A 72 10.93 12.68 -20.66
N GLY A 73 10.68 12.01 -19.53
CA GLY A 73 11.47 10.84 -19.13
C GLY A 73 12.75 11.17 -18.36
N THR A 74 13.08 12.44 -18.11
CA THR A 74 14.24 12.87 -17.31
C THR A 74 13.76 13.51 -15.99
N VAL A 75 14.48 13.24 -14.89
CA VAL A 75 14.27 13.94 -13.62
C VAL A 75 15.13 15.20 -13.60
N ILE A 76 14.52 16.35 -13.33
CA ILE A 76 15.22 17.64 -13.34
C ILE A 76 15.45 18.12 -11.91
N GLY A 77 16.66 18.54 -11.58
CA GLY A 77 16.96 19.22 -10.33
C GLY A 77 17.03 20.73 -10.49
N ILE A 78 16.43 21.49 -9.57
CA ILE A 78 16.56 22.96 -9.48
C ILE A 78 16.88 23.34 -8.04
N ALA A 79 17.89 24.18 -7.83
CA ALA A 79 18.22 24.67 -6.49
C ALA A 79 17.08 25.56 -5.96
N ALA A 80 16.79 25.47 -4.66
CA ALA A 80 15.70 26.21 -4.03
C ALA A 80 15.79 27.74 -4.22
N GLY A 81 17.00 28.30 -4.26
CA GLY A 81 17.21 29.73 -4.54
C GLY A 81 16.74 30.12 -5.95
N ASP A 82 17.05 29.29 -6.94
CA ASP A 82 16.69 29.50 -8.34
C ASP A 82 15.22 29.23 -8.60
N ALA A 83 14.65 28.20 -7.96
CA ALA A 83 13.25 27.83 -8.08
C ALA A 83 12.30 28.98 -7.71
N LYS A 84 12.66 29.78 -6.68
CA LYS A 84 11.84 30.93 -6.23
C LYS A 84 11.66 32.00 -7.29
N VAL A 85 12.52 32.04 -8.31
CA VAL A 85 12.48 33.07 -9.36
C VAL A 85 11.24 32.90 -10.25
N ASP A 86 10.86 31.67 -10.59
CA ASP A 86 9.84 31.41 -11.62
C ASP A 86 8.87 30.24 -11.35
N ILE A 87 8.90 29.61 -10.16
CA ILE A 87 8.03 28.46 -9.81
C ILE A 87 6.53 28.69 -10.04
N ASP A 88 6.02 29.91 -9.78
CA ASP A 88 4.60 30.22 -9.94
C ASP A 88 4.17 30.35 -11.40
N SER A 89 5.13 30.66 -12.29
CA SER A 89 4.92 30.76 -13.73
C SER A 89 5.13 29.44 -14.47
N ARG A 90 5.49 28.36 -13.75
CA ARG A 90 5.77 27.05 -14.36
C ARG A 90 4.57 26.50 -15.12
N ASN A 91 4.85 25.73 -16.17
CA ASN A 91 3.80 24.99 -16.86
C ASN A 91 3.33 23.78 -16.02
N ARG A 92 2.28 23.97 -15.21
CA ARG A 92 1.69 22.93 -14.35
C ARG A 92 1.12 21.73 -15.12
N SER A 93 0.81 21.89 -16.41
CA SER A 93 0.37 20.77 -17.27
C SER A 93 1.53 19.90 -17.75
N LEU A 94 2.76 20.43 -17.72
CA LEU A 94 3.98 19.75 -18.15
C LEU A 94 4.81 19.23 -16.97
N ILE A 95 4.74 19.89 -15.81
CA ILE A 95 5.67 19.70 -14.69
C ILE A 95 4.92 19.26 -13.43
N VAL A 96 5.50 18.29 -12.72
CA VAL A 96 5.23 18.00 -11.31
C VAL A 96 6.42 18.52 -10.50
N ALA A 97 6.21 19.53 -9.67
CA ALA A 97 7.26 20.08 -8.82
C ALA A 97 7.20 19.47 -7.41
N ILE A 98 8.34 18.94 -6.94
CA ILE A 98 8.49 18.33 -5.63
C ILE A 98 9.55 19.09 -4.83
N ASN A 99 9.17 19.67 -3.69
CA ASN A 99 10.11 20.29 -2.76
C ASN A 99 10.75 19.20 -1.89
N ALA A 100 12.03 18.89 -2.09
CA ALA A 100 12.75 17.88 -1.32
C ALA A 100 13.56 18.56 -0.20
N HIS A 101 13.31 18.17 1.04
CA HIS A 101 13.91 18.80 2.21
C HIS A 101 14.47 17.78 3.20
N CYS A 102 15.73 17.97 3.60
CA CYS A 102 16.40 17.16 4.61
C CYS A 102 16.12 17.74 6.01
N VAL A 103 15.36 17.02 6.84
CA VAL A 103 14.93 17.52 8.17
C VAL A 103 16.09 17.67 9.15
N ALA A 104 17.25 17.04 8.88
CA ALA A 104 18.42 17.09 9.75
C ALA A 104 19.21 18.41 9.66
N LEU A 105 18.83 19.33 8.77
CA LEU A 105 19.54 20.59 8.57
C LEU A 105 19.23 21.67 9.63
N GLY A 106 18.35 21.38 10.59
CA GLY A 106 17.97 22.32 11.66
C GLY A 106 17.21 23.55 11.16
N MET A 107 16.74 23.53 9.91
CA MET A 107 15.94 24.57 9.28
C MET A 107 14.68 23.92 8.71
N PRO A 108 13.48 24.46 8.93
CA PRO A 108 12.27 23.91 8.34
C PRO A 108 12.24 24.12 6.81
N PRO A 109 11.38 23.39 6.07
CA PRO A 109 11.12 23.67 4.66
C PRO A 109 10.70 25.12 4.44
N ASP A 110 11.12 25.71 3.31
CA ASP A 110 10.68 27.04 2.90
C ASP A 110 9.18 27.03 2.57
N LEU A 111 8.38 27.70 3.41
CA LEU A 111 6.92 27.66 3.33
C LEU A 111 6.37 28.16 1.99
N ASN A 112 7.01 29.16 1.37
CA ASN A 112 6.58 29.69 0.08
C ASN A 112 6.81 28.68 -1.03
N LEU A 113 8.01 28.08 -1.07
CA LEU A 113 8.30 26.99 -2.01
C LEU A 113 7.33 25.83 -1.82
N SER A 114 7.12 25.40 -0.57
CA SER A 114 6.19 24.32 -0.28
C SER A 114 4.78 24.65 -0.79
N ALA A 115 4.28 25.86 -0.55
CA ALA A 115 2.96 26.29 -1.04
C ALA A 115 2.88 26.35 -2.57
N SER A 116 3.98 26.71 -3.25
CA SER A 116 4.03 26.78 -4.71
C SER A 116 4.24 25.43 -5.39
N THR A 117 4.90 24.45 -4.75
CA THR A 117 5.11 23.09 -5.29
C THR A 117 3.87 22.20 -5.25
N ASP A 118 3.84 21.17 -6.09
CA ASP A 118 2.73 20.21 -6.11
C ASP A 118 2.83 19.22 -4.93
N TYR A 119 4.06 18.86 -4.55
CA TYR A 119 4.34 17.93 -3.45
C TYR A 119 5.57 18.35 -2.65
N GLU A 120 5.73 17.78 -1.45
CA GLU A 120 6.88 17.97 -0.58
C GLU A 120 7.35 16.61 -0.05
N PHE A 121 8.65 16.34 -0.18
CA PHE A 121 9.28 15.12 0.31
C PHE A 121 10.29 15.46 1.42
N LEU A 122 10.00 14.99 2.62
CA LEU A 122 10.88 15.13 3.78
C LEU A 122 11.72 13.86 3.93
N TYR A 123 13.01 14.01 4.23
CA TYR A 123 13.92 12.88 4.42
C TYR A 123 15.01 13.14 5.44
N THR A 124 15.68 12.07 5.86
CA THR A 124 16.92 12.09 6.63
C THR A 124 18.09 11.64 5.76
N GLU A 125 19.26 12.26 5.89
CA GLU A 125 20.44 11.87 5.11
C GLU A 125 21.07 10.56 5.61
N THR A 126 21.17 10.39 6.93
CA THR A 126 21.77 9.19 7.53
C THR A 126 20.95 8.70 8.73
N PRO A 127 20.28 7.53 8.64
CA PRO A 127 20.10 6.72 7.42
C PRO A 127 19.12 7.37 6.42
N PHE A 128 19.37 7.19 5.13
CA PHE A 128 18.40 7.48 4.08
C PHE A 128 17.53 6.24 3.80
N PHE A 129 16.20 6.41 3.79
CA PHE A 129 15.27 5.32 3.56
C PHE A 129 14.75 5.34 2.12
N ARG A 130 15.43 4.64 1.21
CA ARG A 130 15.02 4.58 -0.21
C ARG A 130 13.60 4.06 -0.41
N ARG A 131 13.16 3.07 0.37
CA ARG A 131 11.77 2.58 0.38
C ARG A 131 10.71 3.66 0.63
N ASP A 132 11.05 4.65 1.46
CA ASP A 132 10.15 5.76 1.80
C ASP A 132 9.90 6.62 0.56
N LEU A 133 11.00 7.00 -0.10
CA LEU A 133 10.95 7.70 -1.38
C LEU A 133 10.22 6.89 -2.45
N SER A 134 10.53 5.59 -2.60
CA SER A 134 9.86 4.70 -3.57
C SER A 134 8.35 4.68 -3.35
N ARG A 135 7.90 4.52 -2.11
CA ARG A 135 6.49 4.53 -1.74
C ARG A 135 5.84 5.89 -2.04
N PHE A 136 6.45 6.98 -1.59
CA PHE A 136 5.97 8.34 -1.82
C PHE A 136 5.82 8.63 -3.32
N ILE A 137 6.89 8.47 -4.11
CA ILE A 137 6.90 8.86 -5.52
C ILE A 137 5.99 7.97 -6.37
N SER A 138 5.93 6.67 -6.06
CA SER A 138 5.02 5.75 -6.74
C SER A 138 3.56 6.13 -6.51
N PHE A 139 3.23 6.59 -5.30
CA PHE A 139 1.88 7.00 -4.95
C PHE A 139 1.51 8.35 -5.57
N ILE A 140 2.34 9.39 -5.40
CA ILE A 140 2.01 10.74 -5.89
C ILE A 140 1.99 10.82 -7.42
N LEU A 141 2.74 9.95 -8.12
CA LEU A 141 2.66 9.82 -9.57
C LEU A 141 1.62 8.80 -10.04
N GLY A 142 0.76 8.28 -9.15
CA GLY A 142 -0.36 7.40 -9.53
C GLY A 142 0.03 6.03 -10.09
N GLN A 143 1.26 5.57 -9.82
CA GLN A 143 1.77 4.26 -10.26
C GLN A 143 1.27 3.13 -9.35
N ILE A 144 0.88 3.45 -8.12
CA ILE A 144 0.23 2.55 -7.16
C ILE A 144 -1.04 3.20 -6.61
N SER A 145 -2.01 2.37 -6.21
CA SER A 145 -3.24 2.82 -5.55
C SER A 145 -3.65 1.85 -4.46
N HIS A 146 -3.51 2.27 -3.19
CA HIS A 146 -3.96 1.48 -2.05
C HIS A 146 -5.50 1.41 -1.99
N HIS A 147 -6.19 2.48 -2.37
CA HIS A 147 -7.65 2.55 -2.31
C HIS A 147 -8.34 1.51 -3.20
N GLU A 148 -7.87 1.33 -4.43
CA GLU A 148 -8.46 0.33 -5.34
C GLU A 148 -8.29 -1.10 -4.80
N ALA A 149 -7.18 -1.39 -4.11
CA ALA A 149 -7.01 -2.69 -3.45
C ALA A 149 -7.93 -2.84 -2.23
N LEU A 150 -7.98 -1.82 -1.36
CA LEU A 150 -8.72 -1.87 -0.10
C LEU A 150 -10.24 -1.90 -0.29
N ILE A 151 -10.78 -1.19 -1.29
CA ILE A 151 -12.23 -1.14 -1.53
C ILE A 151 -12.82 -2.49 -2.00
N THR A 152 -11.97 -3.36 -2.56
CA THR A 152 -12.36 -4.71 -2.99
C THR A 152 -12.31 -5.74 -1.85
N LYS A 153 -11.72 -5.38 -0.69
CA LYS A 153 -11.69 -6.27 0.46
C LYS A 153 -13.10 -6.36 1.08
N PRO A 154 -13.52 -7.57 1.53
CA PRO A 154 -14.80 -7.73 2.23
C PRO A 154 -14.89 -6.89 3.51
N ARG A 155 -13.74 -6.65 4.14
CA ARG A 155 -13.61 -5.88 5.37
C ARG A 155 -12.27 -5.16 5.42
N THR A 156 -12.29 -3.94 5.94
CA THR A 156 -11.10 -3.10 6.13
C THR A 156 -11.07 -2.48 7.52
N TYR A 157 -9.85 -2.31 8.05
CA TYR A 157 -9.59 -1.73 9.37
C TYR A 157 -8.53 -0.64 9.31
N PHE A 158 -8.56 0.31 10.25
CA PHE A 158 -7.43 1.20 10.47
C PHE A 158 -7.16 1.39 11.96
N ILE A 159 -5.90 1.55 12.33
CA ILE A 159 -5.47 1.82 13.70
C ILE A 159 -5.05 3.28 13.84
N SER A 160 -5.52 3.94 14.88
CA SER A 160 -5.15 5.33 15.19
C SER A 160 -3.93 5.39 16.10
N THR A 161 -2.87 6.08 15.69
CA THR A 161 -1.76 6.41 16.57
C THR A 161 -2.22 7.49 17.54
N THR A 162 -2.26 7.17 18.84
CA THR A 162 -2.64 8.09 19.92
C THR A 162 -1.44 8.62 20.71
N PHE A 163 -0.25 8.55 20.11
CA PHE A 163 1.00 8.98 20.74
C PHE A 163 1.19 10.49 20.56
N PRO A 164 1.74 11.20 21.58
CA PRO A 164 2.10 12.61 21.45
C PRO A 164 3.30 12.85 20.50
N ASP A 165 4.12 11.82 20.29
CA ASP A 165 5.21 11.76 19.31
C ASP A 165 5.29 10.33 18.76
N VAL A 166 5.27 10.20 17.43
CA VAL A 166 5.31 8.95 16.68
C VAL A 166 6.56 8.12 17.00
N ARG A 167 7.68 8.75 17.37
CA ARG A 167 8.92 8.07 17.80
C ARG A 167 8.68 7.05 18.90
N THR A 168 7.72 7.32 19.78
CA THR A 168 7.31 6.43 20.88
C THR A 168 6.73 5.10 20.39
N ALA A 169 6.13 5.10 19.20
CA ALA A 169 5.47 3.93 18.62
C ALA A 169 6.40 3.08 17.73
N LEU A 170 7.50 3.66 17.22
CA LEU A 170 8.25 3.09 16.09
C LEU A 170 8.79 1.68 16.35
N SER A 171 9.21 1.38 17.59
CA SER A 171 9.72 0.05 17.95
C SER A 171 8.64 -1.04 17.95
N ASN A 172 7.37 -0.65 18.13
CA ASN A 172 6.23 -1.57 18.25
C ASN A 172 5.24 -1.44 17.09
N LEU A 173 5.48 -0.55 16.12
CA LEU A 173 4.53 -0.23 15.05
C LEU A 173 4.15 -1.46 14.21
N ASP A 174 5.11 -2.35 13.97
CA ASP A 174 4.91 -3.60 13.25
C ASP A 174 3.93 -4.53 13.97
N ILE A 175 3.92 -4.51 15.31
CA ILE A 175 3.00 -5.30 16.14
C ILE A 175 1.64 -4.59 16.21
N LEU A 176 1.65 -3.28 16.49
CA LEU A 176 0.45 -2.45 16.61
C LEU A 176 -0.43 -2.52 15.37
N SER A 177 0.18 -2.62 14.18
CA SER A 177 -0.52 -2.58 12.91
C SER A 177 -0.99 -3.94 12.38
N VAL A 178 -0.78 -5.04 13.12
CA VAL A 178 -1.34 -6.36 12.77
C VAL A 178 -2.86 -6.30 12.74
N GLY A 179 -3.45 -6.80 11.65
CA GLY A 179 -4.90 -6.73 11.40
C GLY A 179 -5.37 -5.41 10.82
N SER A 180 -4.52 -4.38 10.78
CA SER A 180 -4.86 -3.08 10.22
C SER A 180 -4.53 -2.98 8.73
N ASP A 181 -5.35 -2.25 7.97
CA ASP A 181 -5.12 -1.96 6.55
C ASP A 181 -4.58 -0.55 6.31
N ALA A 182 -4.68 0.33 7.31
CA ALA A 182 -4.14 1.69 7.28
C ALA A 182 -3.72 2.12 8.69
N VAL A 183 -2.88 3.14 8.77
CA VAL A 183 -2.50 3.77 10.05
C VAL A 183 -2.96 5.22 10.03
N GLU A 184 -3.74 5.64 11.01
CA GLU A 184 -4.18 7.03 11.16
C GLU A 184 -3.21 7.79 12.07
N ILE A 185 -2.65 8.89 11.55
CA ILE A 185 -1.95 9.89 12.35
C ILE A 185 -2.93 10.95 12.85
N ARG A 186 -3.11 11.01 14.17
CA ARG A 186 -3.95 12.00 14.85
C ARG A 186 -3.15 13.24 15.18
N VAL A 187 -3.12 14.17 14.24
CA VAL A 187 -2.33 15.40 14.34
C VAL A 187 -2.73 16.25 15.53
N ASP A 188 -4.02 16.24 15.87
CA ASP A 188 -4.55 16.93 17.04
C ASP A 188 -4.05 16.35 18.38
N LEU A 189 -3.50 15.13 18.40
CA LEU A 189 -2.95 14.52 19.62
C LEU A 189 -1.43 14.67 19.74
N LEU A 190 -0.76 15.15 18.69
CA LEU A 190 0.67 15.39 18.68
C LEU A 190 1.02 16.56 19.62
N LYS A 191 2.17 16.47 20.29
CA LYS A 191 2.67 17.49 21.21
C LYS A 191 4.11 17.86 20.85
N GLU A 192 4.27 19.01 20.20
CA GLU A 192 5.58 19.59 19.92
C GLU A 192 6.06 20.37 21.14
N GLY A 193 7.18 19.95 21.73
CA GLY A 193 7.79 20.61 22.88
C GLY A 193 8.51 21.91 22.50
N LEU A 194 8.42 22.91 23.37
CA LEU A 194 9.10 24.20 23.25
C LEU A 194 10.32 24.26 24.17
N THR A 195 11.22 25.21 23.93
CA THR A 195 12.47 25.39 24.70
C THR A 195 12.23 25.75 26.17
N ASP A 196 11.06 26.28 26.50
CA ASP A 196 10.66 26.65 27.87
C ASP A 196 9.98 25.49 28.64
N GLY A 197 9.91 24.30 28.04
CA GLY A 197 9.27 23.12 28.63
C GLY A 197 7.75 23.08 28.47
N THR A 198 7.15 24.05 27.77
CA THR A 198 5.74 24.02 27.39
C THR A 198 5.55 23.34 26.02
N PHE A 199 4.32 23.29 25.52
CA PHE A 199 4.00 22.70 24.22
C PHE A 199 3.27 23.71 23.35
N ASN A 200 3.50 23.64 22.04
CA ASN A 200 2.70 24.40 21.08
C ASN A 200 1.21 24.01 21.19
N SER A 201 0.32 25.01 21.10
CA SER A 201 -1.13 24.79 21.12
C SER A 201 -1.61 24.04 19.88
N VAL A 202 -0.96 24.30 18.74
CA VAL A 202 -1.07 23.53 17.49
C VAL A 202 0.34 23.18 17.05
N PRO A 203 0.67 21.89 16.85
CA PRO A 203 2.01 21.47 16.45
C PRO A 203 2.34 22.03 15.06
N SER A 204 3.54 22.58 14.89
CA SER A 204 4.00 23.20 13.64
C SER A 204 3.98 22.22 12.46
N LEU A 205 3.76 22.72 11.23
CA LEU A 205 3.83 21.88 10.02
C LEU A 205 5.20 21.20 9.87
N SER A 206 6.29 21.85 10.31
CA SER A 206 7.62 21.24 10.28
C SER A 206 7.66 19.99 11.15
N TYR A 207 7.16 20.09 12.39
CA TYR A 207 7.09 18.95 13.30
C TYR A 207 6.14 17.87 12.77
N VAL A 208 4.92 18.24 12.36
CA VAL A 208 3.93 17.29 11.83
C VAL A 208 4.46 16.56 10.60
N GLY A 209 5.13 17.27 9.68
CA GLY A 209 5.74 16.67 8.51
C GLY A 209 6.82 15.64 8.87
N GLU A 210 7.66 15.95 9.86
CA GLU A 210 8.64 14.99 10.39
C GLU A 210 7.95 13.75 10.98
N GLN A 211 6.84 13.92 11.71
CA GLN A 211 6.07 12.79 12.24
C GLN A 211 5.50 11.90 11.14
N VAL A 212 4.98 12.49 10.05
CA VAL A 212 4.49 11.76 8.87
C VAL A 212 5.63 11.00 8.19
N MET A 213 6.78 11.65 7.99
CA MET A 213 7.98 11.02 7.43
C MET A 213 8.42 9.81 8.27
N LEU A 214 8.58 9.99 9.59
CA LEU A 214 9.01 8.93 10.50
C LEU A 214 8.03 7.74 10.51
N LEU A 215 6.72 8.02 10.43
CA LEU A 215 5.70 6.99 10.31
C LEU A 215 5.83 6.21 9.00
N ARG A 216 5.89 6.93 7.86
CA ARG A 216 6.00 6.33 6.51
C ARG A 216 7.25 5.47 6.36
N GLN A 217 8.37 5.91 6.95
CA GLN A 217 9.62 5.16 6.96
C GLN A 217 9.55 3.83 7.72
N ARG A 218 8.53 3.63 8.56
CA ARG A 218 8.40 2.48 9.46
C ARG A 218 7.22 1.56 9.15
N THR A 219 6.29 1.94 8.28
CA THR A 219 5.17 1.07 7.87
C THR A 219 4.98 1.03 6.37
N GLU A 220 4.56 -0.11 5.83
CA GLU A 220 4.10 -0.23 4.44
C GLU A 220 2.60 0.09 4.27
N LEU A 221 1.88 0.35 5.37
CA LEU A 221 0.44 0.65 5.32
C LEU A 221 0.16 2.09 4.89
N PRO A 222 -0.92 2.33 4.12
CA PRO A 222 -1.37 3.67 3.79
C PRO A 222 -1.63 4.50 5.05
N ILE A 223 -1.32 5.79 4.99
CA ILE A 223 -1.50 6.74 6.09
C ILE A 223 -2.82 7.48 5.91
N ILE A 224 -3.61 7.55 6.99
CA ILE A 224 -4.75 8.45 7.12
C ILE A 224 -4.30 9.65 7.93
N PHE A 225 -4.35 10.84 7.34
CA PHE A 225 -4.04 12.08 8.04
C PHE A 225 -5.30 12.73 8.59
N THR A 226 -5.36 12.96 9.91
CA THR A 226 -6.57 13.45 10.58
C THR A 226 -6.26 14.63 11.50
N THR A 227 -6.94 15.75 11.27
CA THR A 227 -7.04 16.90 12.20
C THR A 227 -8.43 16.90 12.83
N ARG A 228 -8.60 16.25 13.99
CA ARG A 228 -9.92 16.17 14.65
C ARG A 228 -10.22 17.45 15.43
N CYS A 229 -11.37 18.08 15.18
CA CYS A 229 -11.73 19.33 15.86
C CYS A 229 -12.19 19.13 17.31
N THR A 230 -12.20 20.21 18.10
CA THR A 230 -12.63 20.18 19.51
C THR A 230 -14.10 19.79 19.72
N LYS A 231 -15.02 20.13 18.80
CA LYS A 231 -16.43 19.70 18.89
C LYS A 231 -16.62 18.22 18.60
N GLU A 232 -15.70 17.61 17.84
CA GLU A 232 -15.69 16.18 17.53
C GLU A 232 -14.69 15.41 18.43
N ASN A 233 -14.47 15.88 19.66
CA ASN A 233 -13.61 15.24 20.67
C ASN A 233 -12.13 15.09 20.26
N GLY A 234 -11.64 15.98 19.40
CA GLY A 234 -10.22 16.18 19.15
C GLY A 234 -9.67 17.40 19.90
N ARG A 235 -8.51 17.87 19.46
CA ARG A 235 -7.86 19.08 20.02
C ARG A 235 -7.57 20.16 18.98
N PHE A 236 -7.83 19.92 17.70
CA PHE A 236 -7.55 20.91 16.67
C PHE A 236 -8.55 22.09 16.80
N PRO A 237 -8.06 23.33 16.81
CA PRO A 237 -8.90 24.52 17.01
C PRO A 237 -9.93 24.69 15.90
N MET A 238 -11.04 25.39 16.14
CA MET A 238 -12.14 25.56 15.18
C MET A 238 -12.36 27.01 14.73
N ASP A 239 -11.69 27.96 15.38
CA ASP A 239 -11.81 29.40 15.14
C ASP A 239 -11.27 29.83 13.77
N ASN A 240 -10.33 29.06 13.20
CA ASN A 240 -9.77 29.32 11.88
C ASN A 240 -9.88 28.09 10.94
N PRO A 241 -10.93 27.99 10.11
CA PRO A 241 -11.09 26.91 9.14
C PRO A 241 -9.97 26.82 8.09
N GLU A 242 -9.33 27.95 7.71
CA GLU A 242 -8.21 27.92 6.76
C GLU A 242 -6.99 27.19 7.32
N LEU A 243 -6.83 27.14 8.65
CA LEU A 243 -5.79 26.32 9.27
C LEU A 243 -6.00 24.83 8.96
N TYR A 244 -7.25 24.35 8.87
CA TYR A 244 -7.50 22.97 8.40
C TYR A 244 -7.07 22.81 6.95
N TYR A 245 -7.42 23.76 6.08
CA TYR A 245 -7.01 23.70 4.68
C TYR A 245 -5.48 23.61 4.57
N GLU A 246 -4.73 24.43 5.31
CA GLU A 246 -3.27 24.42 5.30
C GLU A 246 -2.70 23.05 5.67
N TYR A 247 -3.16 22.44 6.77
CA TYR A 247 -2.65 21.14 7.23
C TYR A 247 -3.09 19.98 6.33
N LEU A 248 -4.36 19.97 5.91
CA LEU A 248 -4.92 18.91 5.06
C LEU A 248 -4.34 18.98 3.64
N TYR A 249 -4.12 20.18 3.10
CA TYR A 249 -3.41 20.35 1.83
C TYR A 249 -1.95 19.94 1.95
N ARG A 250 -1.27 20.30 3.04
CA ARG A 250 0.09 19.85 3.28
C ARG A 250 0.19 18.31 3.38
N ALA A 251 -0.79 17.65 3.98
CA ALA A 251 -0.87 16.19 4.00
C ALA A 251 -0.97 15.57 2.58
N ILE A 252 -1.72 16.21 1.67
CA ILE A 252 -1.75 15.82 0.26
C ILE A 252 -0.35 15.99 -0.36
N GLN A 253 0.32 17.11 -0.10
CA GLN A 253 1.67 17.37 -0.61
C GLN A 253 2.71 16.36 -0.08
N TRP A 254 2.59 15.92 1.18
CA TRP A 254 3.40 14.84 1.76
C TRP A 254 3.01 13.44 1.27
N GLY A 255 2.03 13.33 0.36
CA GLY A 255 1.60 12.08 -0.25
C GLY A 255 0.87 11.15 0.72
N CYS A 256 0.12 11.67 1.70
CA CYS A 256 -0.75 10.84 2.54
C CYS A 256 -1.85 10.21 1.69
N GLU A 257 -2.03 8.88 1.80
CA GLU A 257 -2.97 8.15 0.95
C GLU A 257 -4.43 8.52 1.22
N TYR A 258 -4.73 8.87 2.47
CA TYR A 258 -6.05 9.34 2.90
C TYR A 258 -5.94 10.61 3.74
N VAL A 259 -6.94 11.48 3.57
CA VAL A 259 -7.09 12.72 4.35
C VAL A 259 -8.51 12.76 4.90
N ASP A 260 -8.64 12.88 6.22
CA ASP A 260 -9.92 12.98 6.93
C ASP A 260 -10.38 14.44 6.94
N VAL A 261 -11.46 14.73 6.22
CA VAL A 261 -12.01 16.08 6.01
C VAL A 261 -13.37 16.18 6.67
N GLU A 262 -13.49 17.00 7.71
CA GLU A 262 -14.70 17.10 8.49
C GLU A 262 -15.81 17.87 7.75
N VAL A 263 -17.06 17.39 7.87
CA VAL A 263 -18.23 17.92 7.13
C VAL A 263 -18.60 19.34 7.57
N TRP A 264 -18.26 19.75 8.79
CA TRP A 264 -18.53 21.11 9.28
C TRP A 264 -17.71 22.18 8.55
N LEU A 265 -16.59 21.80 7.92
CA LEU A 265 -15.76 22.74 7.19
C LEU A 265 -16.58 23.41 6.06
N PRO A 266 -16.36 24.73 5.83
CA PRO A 266 -16.95 25.43 4.70
C PRO A 266 -16.83 24.64 3.39
N GLU A 267 -17.90 24.66 2.58
CA GLU A 267 -17.95 23.86 1.36
C GLU A 267 -16.82 24.21 0.37
N ASP A 268 -16.40 25.46 0.31
CA ASP A 268 -15.31 25.90 -0.55
C ASP A 268 -13.97 25.24 -0.15
N ILE A 269 -13.68 25.10 1.15
CA ILE A 269 -12.49 24.37 1.64
C ILE A 269 -12.57 22.91 1.25
N ARG A 270 -13.71 22.25 1.49
CA ARG A 270 -13.91 20.83 1.14
C ARG A 270 -13.77 20.59 -0.36
N ARG A 271 -14.32 21.49 -1.19
CA ARG A 271 -14.19 21.46 -2.66
C ARG A 271 -12.75 21.64 -3.11
N ARG A 272 -12.02 22.65 -2.59
CA ARG A 272 -10.61 22.89 -2.95
C ARG A 272 -9.74 21.68 -2.62
N LEU A 273 -9.88 21.11 -1.42
CA LEU A 273 -9.17 19.88 -1.04
C LEU A 273 -9.48 18.73 -2.00
N PHE A 274 -10.75 18.55 -2.37
CA PHE A 274 -11.13 17.52 -3.34
C PHE A 274 -10.50 17.76 -4.71
N GLU A 275 -10.59 18.96 -5.26
CA GLU A 275 -10.05 19.28 -6.59
C GLU A 275 -8.52 19.16 -6.65
N GLN A 276 -7.82 19.41 -5.53
CA GLN A 276 -6.37 19.41 -5.45
C GLN A 276 -5.77 18.14 -4.82
N ARG A 277 -6.58 17.12 -4.51
CA ARG A 277 -6.14 15.91 -3.79
C ARG A 277 -5.12 15.05 -4.52
N GLY A 278 -4.90 15.27 -5.81
CA GLY A 278 -4.06 14.41 -6.64
C GLY A 278 -4.48 12.94 -6.51
N ASN A 279 -3.59 12.10 -6.00
CA ASN A 279 -3.86 10.67 -5.79
C ASN A 279 -4.40 10.32 -4.39
N SER A 280 -4.44 11.28 -3.46
CA SER A 280 -5.03 11.12 -2.13
C SER A 280 -6.55 10.93 -2.21
N ARG A 281 -7.09 10.24 -1.21
CA ARG A 281 -8.53 9.98 -1.07
C ARG A 281 -9.10 10.70 0.13
N ILE A 282 -10.28 11.27 -0.03
CA ILE A 282 -10.95 12.00 1.04
C ILE A 282 -11.86 11.06 1.82
N ILE A 283 -11.62 10.99 3.13
CA ILE A 283 -12.57 10.44 4.09
C ILE A 283 -13.38 11.62 4.62
N SER A 284 -14.61 11.77 4.12
CA SER A 284 -15.51 12.82 4.61
C SER A 284 -16.07 12.40 5.96
N ALA A 285 -15.69 13.10 7.03
CA ALA A 285 -15.95 12.66 8.40
C ALA A 285 -16.97 13.54 9.14
N PHE A 286 -17.79 12.89 9.95
CA PHE A 286 -18.73 13.53 10.86
C PHE A 286 -18.75 12.75 12.18
N HIS A 287 -18.71 13.48 13.30
CA HIS A 287 -18.93 12.89 14.61
C HIS A 287 -20.03 13.61 15.39
N ASP A 288 -20.89 12.86 16.06
CA ASP A 288 -21.85 13.40 17.02
C ASP A 288 -21.58 12.87 18.44
N PHE A 289 -21.33 13.81 19.35
CA PHE A 289 -21.15 13.57 20.78
C PHE A 289 -22.35 14.04 21.61
N SER A 290 -23.42 14.53 20.97
CA SER A 290 -24.60 15.03 21.70
C SER A 290 -25.40 13.92 22.39
N GLY A 291 -25.31 12.69 21.85
CA GLY A 291 -26.16 11.58 22.28
C GLY A 291 -27.62 11.75 21.86
N THR A 292 -27.95 12.74 21.02
CA THR A 292 -29.31 12.98 20.52
C THR A 292 -29.48 12.60 19.05
N PHE A 293 -28.40 12.21 18.37
CA PHE A 293 -28.43 11.77 16.99
C PHE A 293 -29.25 10.50 16.82
N LYS A 294 -29.93 10.36 15.67
CA LYS A 294 -30.82 9.22 15.39
C LYS A 294 -30.54 8.58 14.04
N TRP A 295 -30.65 7.26 14.03
CA TRP A 295 -30.62 6.42 12.85
C TRP A 295 -32.00 5.79 12.61
N PRO A 296 -32.38 5.54 11.35
CA PRO A 296 -32.20 6.50 10.28
C PRO A 296 -32.86 7.84 10.64
N SER A 297 -32.38 8.95 10.09
CA SER A 297 -33.03 10.25 10.22
C SER A 297 -32.79 11.12 8.99
N LEU A 298 -33.60 12.18 8.83
CA LEU A 298 -33.36 13.18 7.78
C LEU A 298 -31.98 13.84 7.94
N GLN A 299 -31.57 14.09 9.19
CA GLN A 299 -30.24 14.63 9.49
C GLN A 299 -29.13 13.67 9.02
N ALA A 300 -29.24 12.37 9.33
CA ALA A 300 -28.29 11.37 8.86
C ALA A 300 -28.20 11.29 7.33
N GLN A 301 -29.35 11.33 6.65
CA GLN A 301 -29.39 11.37 5.19
C GLN A 301 -28.73 12.64 4.64
N ASN A 302 -29.02 13.80 5.21
CA ASN A 302 -28.44 15.08 4.78
C ASN A 302 -26.92 15.09 4.95
N ILE A 303 -26.40 14.60 6.09
CA ILE A 303 -24.95 14.50 6.31
C ILE A 303 -24.31 13.57 5.28
N PHE A 304 -24.93 12.42 4.98
CA PHE A 304 -24.43 11.53 3.94
C PHE A 304 -24.41 12.22 2.56
N GLN A 305 -25.49 12.92 2.19
CA GLN A 305 -25.59 13.64 0.92
C GLN A 305 -24.57 14.78 0.81
N GLU A 306 -24.30 15.51 1.89
CA GLU A 306 -23.25 16.53 1.91
C GLU A 306 -21.85 15.94 1.86
N SER A 307 -21.63 14.82 2.55
CA SER A 307 -20.34 14.13 2.59
C SER A 307 -19.96 13.54 1.23
N ARG A 308 -20.91 12.89 0.54
CA ARG A 308 -20.64 12.20 -0.73
C ARG A 308 -20.25 13.11 -1.89
N LYS A 309 -20.49 14.43 -1.77
CA LYS A 309 -20.08 15.43 -2.79
C LYS A 309 -18.56 15.42 -2.98
N TYR A 310 -17.82 15.28 -1.88
CA TYR A 310 -16.35 15.41 -1.86
C TYR A 310 -15.64 14.26 -1.14
N GLY A 311 -16.36 13.22 -0.70
CA GLY A 311 -15.79 12.03 -0.07
C GLY A 311 -15.63 10.85 -1.05
N ASP A 312 -14.45 10.25 -1.05
CA ASP A 312 -14.21 8.90 -1.60
C ASP A 312 -14.73 7.82 -0.62
N ILE A 313 -14.74 8.13 0.68
CA ILE A 313 -15.37 7.34 1.77
C ILE A 313 -16.18 8.31 2.64
N VAL A 314 -17.36 7.89 3.12
CA VAL A 314 -18.14 8.66 4.11
C VAL A 314 -18.00 8.01 5.47
N LYS A 315 -17.55 8.78 6.47
CA LYS A 315 -17.33 8.34 7.85
C LYS A 315 -18.29 9.06 8.78
N MET A 316 -19.14 8.32 9.49
CA MET A 316 -20.11 8.88 10.43
C MET A 316 -20.05 8.13 11.76
N ILE A 317 -19.71 8.82 12.85
CA ILE A 317 -19.51 8.19 14.16
C ILE A 317 -20.34 8.91 15.23
N THR A 318 -21.23 8.21 15.92
CA THR A 318 -22.22 8.86 16.79
C THR A 318 -22.32 8.21 18.16
N ILE A 319 -22.66 8.96 19.20
CA ILE A 319 -23.06 8.38 20.50
C ILE A 319 -24.50 7.88 20.41
N ILE A 320 -24.75 6.72 21.01
CA ILE A 320 -26.08 6.14 21.19
C ILE A 320 -26.36 5.90 22.68
N ASN A 321 -27.63 5.72 23.00
CA ASN A 321 -28.11 5.50 24.37
C ASN A 321 -28.74 4.11 24.56
N THR A 322 -29.13 3.42 23.49
CA THR A 322 -29.76 2.10 23.56
C THR A 322 -29.16 1.12 22.55
N MET A 323 -29.29 -0.19 22.82
CA MET A 323 -28.83 -1.22 21.89
C MET A 323 -29.58 -1.19 20.55
N SER A 324 -30.85 -0.77 20.53
CA SER A 324 -31.68 -0.73 19.32
C SER A 324 -31.13 0.20 18.24
N GLU A 325 -30.45 1.27 18.65
CA GLU A 325 -29.84 2.26 17.76
C GLU A 325 -28.69 1.65 16.91
N ASN A 326 -28.11 0.51 17.30
CA ASN A 326 -27.18 -0.23 16.44
C ASN A 326 -27.92 -0.89 15.27
N TYR A 327 -29.09 -1.50 15.50
CA TYR A 327 -29.89 -2.10 14.42
C TYR A 327 -30.42 -1.04 13.46
N GLU A 328 -30.80 0.12 13.98
CA GLU A 328 -31.20 1.27 13.18
C GLU A 328 -30.06 1.79 12.29
N LEU A 329 -28.82 1.80 12.80
CA LEU A 329 -27.64 2.10 11.99
C LEU A 329 -27.42 1.05 10.89
N GLU A 330 -27.55 -0.24 11.17
CA GLU A 330 -27.45 -1.28 10.14
C GLU A 330 -28.55 -1.14 9.07
N TYR A 331 -29.76 -0.79 9.49
CA TYR A 331 -30.85 -0.47 8.57
C TYR A 331 -30.51 0.75 7.69
N PHE A 332 -30.00 1.84 8.28
CA PHE A 332 -29.52 3.00 7.52
C PHE A 332 -28.40 2.63 6.53
N ARG A 333 -27.42 1.83 6.95
CA ARG A 333 -26.33 1.35 6.09
C ARG A 333 -26.87 0.56 4.89
N SER A 334 -27.87 -0.29 5.11
CA SER A 334 -28.54 -1.04 4.03
C SER A 334 -29.24 -0.11 3.03
N GLN A 335 -29.93 0.93 3.51
CA GLN A 335 -30.57 1.94 2.66
C GLN A 335 -29.55 2.71 1.83
N ILE A 336 -28.45 3.16 2.45
CA ILE A 336 -27.39 3.88 1.75
C ILE A 336 -26.82 3.04 0.63
N LYS A 337 -26.49 1.76 0.90
CA LYS A 337 -25.95 0.84 -0.11
C LYS A 337 -26.94 0.60 -1.26
N ALA A 338 -28.22 0.40 -0.96
CA ALA A 338 -29.25 0.14 -1.98
C ALA A 338 -29.54 1.37 -2.84
N ASN A 339 -29.58 2.56 -2.23
CA ASN A 339 -29.94 3.80 -2.92
C ASN A 339 -28.75 4.51 -3.59
N ASN A 340 -27.52 4.09 -3.29
CA ASN A 340 -26.29 4.70 -3.80
C ASN A 340 -25.25 3.62 -4.20
N PRO A 341 -25.57 2.73 -5.16
CA PRO A 341 -24.69 1.61 -5.52
C PRO A 341 -23.32 2.08 -6.05
N ASP A 342 -23.28 3.20 -6.77
CA ASP A 342 -22.05 3.84 -7.28
C ASP A 342 -21.52 4.94 -6.34
N GLY A 343 -22.13 5.08 -5.15
CA GLY A 343 -21.76 6.06 -4.13
C GLY A 343 -20.46 5.70 -3.40
N PRO A 344 -19.92 6.63 -2.59
CA PRO A 344 -18.84 6.28 -1.69
C PRO A 344 -19.36 5.32 -0.60
N PRO A 345 -18.57 4.34 -0.16
CA PRO A 345 -18.99 3.45 0.91
C PRO A 345 -19.13 4.20 2.24
N LEU A 346 -19.99 3.67 3.10
CA LEU A 346 -20.24 4.20 4.44
C LEU A 346 -19.45 3.43 5.49
N SER A 347 -18.50 4.10 6.13
CA SER A 347 -17.87 3.70 7.39
C SER A 347 -18.65 4.33 8.55
N ALA A 348 -19.56 3.58 9.18
CA ALA A 348 -20.36 4.14 10.26
C ALA A 348 -20.41 3.25 11.48
N VAL A 349 -20.14 3.82 12.65
CA VAL A 349 -20.13 3.11 13.93
C VAL A 349 -20.70 3.98 15.04
N ASN A 350 -21.27 3.33 16.05
CA ASN A 350 -21.69 3.96 17.28
C ASN A 350 -20.59 3.85 18.35
N MET A 351 -20.45 4.89 19.17
CA MET A 351 -19.47 4.98 20.25
C MET A 351 -19.98 4.35 21.54
N GLY A 352 -19.05 4.15 22.48
CA GLY A 352 -19.34 3.59 23.80
C GLY A 352 -19.48 2.07 23.77
N GLN A 353 -19.61 1.47 24.95
CA GLN A 353 -19.74 0.02 25.10
C GLN A 353 -20.98 -0.52 24.37
N LEU A 354 -22.11 0.20 24.46
CA LEU A 354 -23.33 -0.15 23.74
C LEU A 354 -23.14 -0.18 22.21
N GLY A 355 -22.23 0.65 21.68
CA GLY A 355 -21.95 0.74 20.24
C GLY A 355 -21.08 -0.40 19.68
N GLN A 356 -20.54 -1.30 20.51
CA GLN A 356 -19.61 -2.35 20.07
C GLN A 356 -20.18 -3.26 18.97
N LEU A 357 -21.50 -3.51 18.96
CA LEU A 357 -22.16 -4.27 17.89
C LEU A 357 -21.95 -3.62 16.52
N SER A 358 -22.17 -2.30 16.41
CA SER A 358 -21.99 -1.59 15.14
C SER A 358 -20.53 -1.61 14.66
N ARG A 359 -19.55 -1.63 15.57
CA ARG A 359 -18.12 -1.75 15.24
C ARG A 359 -17.80 -3.14 14.68
N ALA A 360 -18.37 -4.18 15.28
CA ALA A 360 -18.22 -5.54 14.77
C ALA A 360 -18.87 -5.70 13.39
N LEU A 361 -20.02 -5.08 13.13
CA LEU A 361 -20.73 -5.20 11.86
C LEU A 361 -20.19 -4.28 10.76
N ASN A 362 -19.55 -3.15 11.09
CA ASN A 362 -18.98 -2.25 10.09
C ASN A 362 -17.83 -2.90 9.30
N THR A 363 -17.93 -2.90 7.98
CA THR A 363 -16.96 -3.54 7.08
C THR A 363 -16.00 -2.56 6.39
N VAL A 364 -16.28 -1.26 6.45
CA VAL A 364 -15.56 -0.23 5.71
C VAL A 364 -14.73 0.58 6.70
N PHE A 365 -13.40 0.51 6.61
CA PHE A 365 -12.46 1.29 7.40
C PHE A 365 -12.86 1.37 8.89
N SER A 366 -13.09 0.21 9.51
CA SER A 366 -13.44 0.16 10.94
C SER A 366 -12.25 0.65 11.79
N PRO A 367 -12.41 1.70 12.61
CA PRO A 367 -11.38 2.13 13.54
C PRO A 367 -11.19 1.08 14.63
N ILE A 368 -9.96 0.57 14.76
CA ILE A 368 -9.56 -0.42 15.76
C ILE A 368 -8.56 0.16 16.78
N THR A 369 -8.45 -0.50 17.92
CA THR A 369 -7.42 -0.24 18.95
C THR A 369 -6.44 -1.43 19.05
N HIS A 370 -5.41 -1.29 19.87
CA HIS A 370 -4.49 -2.37 20.24
C HIS A 370 -4.12 -2.25 21.73
N PRO A 371 -3.96 -3.37 22.47
CA PRO A 371 -3.61 -3.33 23.91
C PRO A 371 -2.33 -2.57 24.26
N LEU A 372 -1.40 -2.47 23.31
CA LEU A 372 -0.14 -1.72 23.46
C LEU A 372 -0.26 -0.20 23.19
N LEU A 373 -1.44 0.31 22.80
CA LEU A 373 -1.64 1.75 22.66
C LEU A 373 -1.79 2.41 24.04
N PRO A 374 -1.19 3.59 24.25
CA PRO A 374 -1.23 4.28 25.53
C PRO A 374 -2.63 4.79 25.88
N ILE A 375 -3.42 5.15 24.86
CA ILE A 375 -4.75 5.72 24.98
C ILE A 375 -5.62 5.11 23.88
N VAL A 376 -6.84 4.71 24.24
CA VAL A 376 -7.87 4.32 23.27
C VAL A 376 -8.45 5.59 22.64
N ALA A 377 -8.47 5.67 21.30
CA ALA A 377 -8.82 6.91 20.59
C ALA A 377 -10.30 7.31 20.77
N ALA A 378 -11.20 6.34 21.01
CA ALA A 378 -12.60 6.60 21.31
C ALA A 378 -13.21 5.51 22.22
N PRO A 379 -14.19 5.84 23.09
CA PRO A 379 -14.85 4.87 23.97
C PRO A 379 -15.46 3.68 23.20
N GLY A 380 -15.28 2.48 23.74
CA GLY A 380 -15.82 1.23 23.19
C GLY A 380 -15.14 0.73 21.92
N GLN A 381 -13.96 1.26 21.55
CA GLN A 381 -13.16 0.69 20.46
C GLN A 381 -12.76 -0.77 20.77
N LEU A 382 -12.67 -1.56 19.70
CA LEU A 382 -12.29 -2.96 19.72
C LEU A 382 -11.03 -3.14 18.88
N SER A 383 -10.17 -4.07 19.25
CA SER A 383 -9.09 -4.57 18.41
C SER A 383 -9.64 -5.42 17.26
N ALA A 384 -8.83 -5.66 16.23
CA ALA A 384 -9.18 -6.59 15.16
C ALA A 384 -9.51 -7.99 15.69
N ALA A 385 -8.76 -8.46 16.70
CA ALA A 385 -8.97 -9.74 17.36
C ALA A 385 -10.32 -9.83 18.07
N GLU A 386 -10.70 -8.79 18.83
CA GLU A 386 -11.99 -8.75 19.52
C GLU A 386 -13.15 -8.69 18.53
N ILE A 387 -13.02 -7.94 17.41
CA ILE A 387 -14.03 -7.92 16.35
C ILE A 387 -14.19 -9.31 15.73
N ASN A 388 -13.10 -9.95 15.35
CA ASN A 388 -13.13 -11.28 14.74
C ASN A 388 -13.70 -12.33 15.71
N GLY A 389 -13.34 -12.28 16.99
CA GLY A 389 -13.89 -13.14 18.03
C GLY A 389 -15.39 -12.93 18.27
N ALA A 390 -15.85 -11.68 18.27
CA ALA A 390 -17.28 -11.36 18.36
C ALA A 390 -18.06 -11.90 17.15
N LEU A 391 -17.54 -11.69 15.93
CA LEU A 391 -18.14 -12.22 14.71
C LEU A 391 -18.17 -13.75 14.70
N ALA A 392 -17.12 -14.41 15.19
CA ALA A 392 -17.08 -15.86 15.30
C ALA A 392 -18.15 -16.38 16.27
N THR A 393 -18.29 -15.73 17.43
CA THR A 393 -19.30 -16.08 18.44
C THR A 393 -20.72 -15.89 17.92
N MET A 394 -20.96 -14.85 17.11
CA MET A 394 -22.27 -14.58 16.48
C MET A 394 -22.54 -15.42 15.22
N GLY A 395 -21.63 -16.32 14.83
CA GLY A 395 -21.74 -17.12 13.61
C GLY A 395 -21.55 -16.33 12.31
N GLN A 396 -21.15 -15.06 12.39
CA GLN A 396 -20.86 -14.19 11.24
C GLN A 396 -19.45 -14.41 10.66
N LEU A 397 -18.58 -15.11 11.39
CA LEU A 397 -17.29 -15.60 10.92
C LEU A 397 -17.19 -17.11 11.22
N PRO A 398 -17.80 -17.97 10.39
CA PRO A 398 -17.82 -19.41 10.66
C PRO A 398 -16.41 -20.01 10.63
N LYS A 399 -16.14 -20.95 11.53
CA LYS A 399 -14.89 -21.72 11.56
C LYS A 399 -14.71 -22.48 10.24
N LYS A 400 -13.49 -22.42 9.71
CA LYS A 400 -13.06 -23.10 8.47
C LYS A 400 -11.74 -23.81 8.69
N ASN A 401 -11.48 -24.82 7.87
CA ASN A 401 -10.21 -25.55 7.81
C ASN A 401 -9.40 -25.00 6.64
N ILE A 402 -8.24 -24.44 6.95
CA ILE A 402 -7.29 -23.89 6.00
C ILE A 402 -6.06 -24.79 6.02
N TYR A 403 -5.51 -25.09 4.85
CA TYR A 403 -4.45 -26.09 4.71
C TYR A 403 -3.17 -25.52 4.12
N ALA A 404 -2.03 -25.92 4.63
CA ALA A 404 -0.75 -25.86 3.94
C ALA A 404 -0.44 -27.24 3.35
N ILE A 405 -0.54 -27.39 2.03
CA ILE A 405 -0.45 -28.68 1.35
C ILE A 405 0.89 -28.85 0.61
N GLY A 406 1.67 -29.83 1.04
CA GLY A 406 2.95 -30.20 0.41
C GLY A 406 4.14 -30.04 1.35
N THR A 407 5.22 -29.45 0.86
CA THR A 407 6.55 -29.45 1.54
C THR A 407 6.66 -28.39 2.64
N PHE A 408 5.73 -28.44 3.60
CA PHE A 408 5.65 -27.45 4.69
C PHE A 408 6.03 -27.99 6.06
N ARG A 409 5.98 -29.31 6.28
CA ARG A 409 6.29 -29.91 7.60
C ARG A 409 7.70 -29.64 8.10
N SER A 410 8.64 -29.44 7.20
CA SER A 410 10.03 -29.10 7.51
C SER A 410 10.24 -27.60 7.76
N THR A 411 9.19 -26.79 7.74
CA THR A 411 9.26 -25.33 7.90
C THR A 411 8.36 -24.86 9.05
N PRO A 412 8.72 -23.78 9.78
CA PRO A 412 7.87 -23.21 10.82
C PRO A 412 6.67 -22.42 10.26
N GLN A 413 6.42 -22.48 8.96
CA GLN A 413 5.38 -21.69 8.29
C GLN A 413 3.98 -22.02 8.79
N ALA A 414 3.67 -23.30 9.01
CA ALA A 414 2.35 -23.66 9.53
C ALA A 414 2.09 -23.10 10.94
N THR A 415 3.08 -23.22 11.82
CA THR A 415 3.03 -22.63 13.17
C THR A 415 2.95 -21.11 13.12
N PHE A 416 3.59 -20.47 12.15
CA PHE A 416 3.48 -19.03 11.95
C PHE A 416 2.05 -18.61 11.57
N PHE A 417 1.42 -19.29 10.60
CA PHE A 417 0.03 -19.02 10.20
C PHE A 417 -0.95 -19.24 11.37
N GLU A 418 -0.77 -20.32 12.14
CA GLU A 418 -1.58 -20.61 13.32
C GLU A 418 -1.46 -19.48 14.37
N LYS A 419 -0.24 -19.01 14.65
CA LYS A 419 -0.03 -17.85 15.53
C LYS A 419 -0.72 -16.60 15.00
N CYS A 420 -0.59 -16.30 13.71
CA CYS A 420 -1.30 -15.17 13.11
C CYS A 420 -2.81 -15.29 13.28
N PHE A 421 -3.39 -16.48 13.11
CA PHE A 421 -4.83 -16.67 13.29
C PHE A 421 -5.26 -16.42 14.74
N ASN A 422 -4.48 -16.91 15.70
CA ASN A 422 -4.73 -16.70 17.12
C ASN A 422 -4.63 -15.21 17.51
N GLU A 423 -3.55 -14.53 17.11
CA GLU A 423 -3.36 -13.09 17.37
C GLU A 423 -4.43 -12.23 16.71
N LEU A 424 -4.96 -12.65 15.56
CA LEU A 424 -6.06 -11.98 14.86
C LEU A 424 -7.44 -12.40 15.36
N GLY A 425 -7.56 -13.27 16.38
CA GLY A 425 -8.85 -13.76 16.89
C GLY A 425 -9.68 -14.52 15.85
N LEU A 426 -9.03 -15.12 14.84
CA LEU A 426 -9.71 -15.88 13.78
C LEU A 426 -10.05 -17.29 14.27
N PRO A 427 -11.26 -17.80 14.00
CA PRO A 427 -11.69 -19.11 14.52
C PRO A 427 -11.19 -20.29 13.68
N HIS A 428 -10.47 -20.03 12.59
CA HIS A 428 -10.08 -21.05 11.61
C HIS A 428 -9.06 -22.04 12.18
N ASN A 429 -9.13 -23.29 11.72
CA ASN A 429 -8.07 -24.28 11.94
C ASN A 429 -7.07 -24.18 10.80
N PHE A 430 -5.77 -24.12 11.11
CA PHE A 430 -4.71 -24.20 10.13
C PHE A 430 -3.93 -25.50 10.30
N ALA A 431 -3.85 -26.33 9.25
CA ALA A 431 -3.15 -27.61 9.30
C ALA A 431 -2.18 -27.79 8.14
N SER A 432 -0.98 -28.32 8.42
CA SER A 432 -0.04 -28.75 7.40
C SER A 432 -0.26 -30.22 7.06
N VAL A 433 -0.38 -30.52 5.77
CA VAL A 433 -0.60 -31.87 5.24
C VAL A 433 0.35 -32.15 4.09
N ASP A 434 0.85 -33.39 4.01
CA ASP A 434 1.66 -33.80 2.87
C ASP A 434 0.77 -33.94 1.64
N ARG A 435 1.30 -33.57 0.48
CA ARG A 435 0.54 -33.63 -0.78
C ARG A 435 0.18 -35.07 -1.17
N GLY A 436 0.87 -36.10 -0.69
CA GLY A 436 0.53 -37.51 -0.98
C GLY A 436 0.42 -37.81 -2.48
N VAL A 437 -0.51 -38.70 -2.85
CA VAL A 437 -0.79 -39.08 -4.26
C VAL A 437 -1.68 -38.07 -5.00
N LYS A 438 -1.72 -38.17 -6.33
CA LYS A 438 -2.57 -37.34 -7.22
C LYS A 438 -4.05 -37.44 -6.81
N GLY A 439 -4.73 -36.30 -6.63
CA GLY A 439 -6.14 -36.22 -6.20
C GLY A 439 -6.36 -35.89 -4.72
N SER A 440 -5.30 -35.89 -3.91
CA SER A 440 -5.38 -35.54 -2.48
C SER A 440 -5.93 -34.14 -2.20
N VAL A 441 -5.57 -33.14 -3.03
CA VAL A 441 -6.00 -31.74 -2.84
C VAL A 441 -7.50 -31.57 -3.07
N GLU A 442 -8.04 -32.25 -4.09
CA GLU A 442 -9.47 -32.25 -4.39
C GLU A 442 -10.29 -32.77 -3.20
N ALA A 443 -9.83 -33.85 -2.56
CA ALA A 443 -10.49 -34.41 -1.38
C ALA A 443 -10.60 -33.41 -0.21
N PHE A 444 -9.59 -32.54 -0.01
CA PHE A 444 -9.68 -31.46 0.98
C PHE A 444 -10.64 -30.35 0.53
N CYS A 445 -10.59 -29.96 -0.75
CA CYS A 445 -11.45 -28.93 -1.31
C CYS A 445 -12.94 -29.26 -1.23
N LEU A 446 -13.30 -30.55 -1.30
CA LEU A 446 -14.69 -31.03 -1.22
C LEU A 446 -15.24 -31.10 0.23
N GLN A 447 -14.43 -30.81 1.25
CA GLN A 447 -14.89 -30.84 2.63
C GLN A 447 -15.83 -29.65 2.94
N PRO A 448 -16.93 -29.84 3.68
CA PRO A 448 -17.92 -28.78 3.95
C PRO A 448 -17.37 -27.49 4.59
N ASN A 449 -16.27 -27.62 5.35
CA ASN A 449 -15.63 -26.51 6.06
C ASN A 449 -14.30 -26.08 5.44
N PHE A 450 -14.01 -26.46 4.20
CA PHE A 450 -12.81 -25.96 3.51
C PHE A 450 -12.84 -24.43 3.44
N GLY A 451 -11.75 -23.79 3.89
CA GLY A 451 -11.59 -22.34 3.91
C GLY A 451 -10.57 -21.81 2.92
N GLY A 452 -9.73 -22.70 2.38
CA GLY A 452 -8.67 -22.35 1.44
C GLY A 452 -7.43 -23.21 1.65
N ALA A 453 -6.47 -23.09 0.75
CA ALA A 453 -5.21 -23.80 0.86
C ALA A 453 -4.05 -22.98 0.28
N TYR A 454 -2.90 -23.07 0.93
CA TYR A 454 -1.59 -22.69 0.37
C TYR A 454 -0.84 -23.96 -0.04
N ILE A 455 -0.28 -24.00 -1.24
CA ILE A 455 0.17 -25.22 -1.90
C ILE A 455 1.61 -25.04 -2.40
N ASN A 456 2.50 -25.94 -1.98
CA ASN A 456 3.89 -25.96 -2.44
C ASN A 456 4.39 -27.41 -2.62
N PRO A 457 4.79 -27.85 -3.83
CA PRO A 457 4.82 -27.10 -5.10
C PRO A 457 3.42 -26.73 -5.59
N PRO A 458 3.26 -25.70 -6.45
CA PRO A 458 1.96 -25.29 -6.98
C PRO A 458 1.26 -26.40 -7.79
N LEU A 459 -0.04 -26.24 -8.00
CA LEU A 459 -0.84 -27.05 -8.91
C LEU A 459 -0.79 -26.47 -10.33
N SER A 460 -0.94 -27.32 -11.35
CA SER A 460 -1.30 -26.82 -12.69
C SER A 460 -2.65 -26.12 -12.63
N SER A 461 -2.81 -25.00 -13.34
CA SER A 461 -4.05 -24.22 -13.37
C SER A 461 -5.25 -24.97 -13.98
N SER A 462 -5.05 -26.11 -14.65
CA SER A 462 -6.11 -26.89 -15.30
C SER A 462 -6.84 -27.86 -14.35
N GLN A 463 -7.05 -27.51 -13.08
CA GLN A 463 -7.75 -28.38 -12.13
C GLN A 463 -9.27 -28.32 -12.34
N PRO A 464 -9.97 -29.44 -12.64
CA PRO A 464 -11.41 -29.44 -12.87
C PRO A 464 -12.24 -28.96 -11.67
N TYR A 465 -11.78 -29.23 -10.45
CA TYR A 465 -12.45 -28.86 -9.20
C TYR A 465 -12.19 -27.41 -8.77
N ILE A 466 -11.39 -26.64 -9.53
CA ILE A 466 -11.16 -25.21 -9.30
C ILE A 466 -11.78 -24.44 -10.49
N PRO A 467 -13.08 -24.11 -10.43
CA PRO A 467 -13.83 -23.61 -11.58
C PRO A 467 -13.41 -22.20 -12.01
N MET A 468 -12.84 -21.41 -11.10
CA MET A 468 -12.43 -20.04 -11.35
C MET A 468 -10.94 -19.85 -11.08
N LEU A 469 -10.31 -19.03 -11.91
CA LEU A 469 -8.90 -18.65 -11.77
C LEU A 469 -8.76 -17.15 -11.82
N SER A 470 -7.86 -16.60 -11.02
CA SER A 470 -7.38 -15.24 -11.24
C SER A 470 -6.69 -15.13 -12.60
N ASP A 471 -6.65 -13.92 -13.16
CA ASP A 471 -5.92 -13.65 -14.41
C ASP A 471 -4.44 -14.04 -14.29
N ALA A 472 -3.85 -13.87 -13.09
CA ALA A 472 -2.49 -14.27 -12.82
C ALA A 472 -2.31 -15.78 -12.86
N ALA A 473 -3.09 -16.55 -12.09
CA ALA A 473 -2.97 -18.02 -12.07
C ALA A 473 -3.22 -18.64 -13.44
N ARG A 474 -4.17 -18.10 -14.21
CA ARG A 474 -4.45 -18.52 -15.59
C ARG A 474 -3.27 -18.27 -16.53
N THR A 475 -2.65 -17.09 -16.43
CA THR A 475 -1.53 -16.71 -17.31
C THR A 475 -0.24 -17.42 -16.94
N ILE A 476 0.03 -17.57 -15.64
CA ILE A 476 1.18 -18.30 -15.10
C ILE A 476 1.06 -19.79 -15.40
N GLY A 477 -0.16 -20.32 -15.43
CA GLY A 477 -0.42 -21.75 -15.58
C GLY A 477 -0.29 -22.54 -14.27
N ALA A 478 -0.18 -21.85 -13.13
CA ALA A 478 0.05 -22.45 -11.83
C ALA A 478 -0.76 -21.79 -10.70
N VAL A 479 -1.31 -22.60 -9.80
CA VAL A 479 -2.09 -22.21 -8.61
C VAL A 479 -1.30 -22.61 -7.37
N ASP A 480 -0.84 -21.63 -6.59
CA ASP A 480 -0.21 -21.86 -5.28
C ASP A 480 -1.18 -21.58 -4.13
N THR A 481 -2.32 -20.94 -4.39
CA THR A 481 -3.27 -20.52 -3.37
C THR A 481 -4.69 -20.77 -3.86
N ILE A 482 -5.49 -21.53 -3.10
CA ILE A 482 -6.91 -21.74 -3.35
C ILE A 482 -7.68 -20.91 -2.33
N VAL A 483 -8.55 -20.04 -2.82
CA VAL A 483 -9.40 -19.16 -2.01
C VAL A 483 -10.86 -19.56 -2.16
N VAL A 484 -11.61 -19.48 -1.07
CA VAL A 484 -13.07 -19.65 -1.10
C VAL A 484 -13.72 -18.27 -1.11
N ARG A 485 -14.59 -17.99 -2.08
CA ARG A 485 -15.40 -16.76 -2.13
C ARG A 485 -16.88 -17.10 -2.02
N GLY A 486 -17.65 -16.26 -1.32
CA GLY A 486 -19.08 -16.49 -1.07
C GLY A 486 -19.34 -17.33 0.19
N GLU A 487 -20.61 -17.54 0.51
CA GLU A 487 -21.05 -18.20 1.74
C GLU A 487 -21.97 -19.40 1.45
N GLY A 488 -21.84 -20.46 2.26
CA GLY A 488 -22.68 -21.65 2.16
C GLY A 488 -22.64 -22.29 0.76
N GLN A 489 -23.82 -22.57 0.20
CA GLN A 489 -23.98 -23.19 -1.12
C GLN A 489 -23.53 -22.28 -2.29
N SER A 490 -23.34 -20.98 -2.05
CA SER A 490 -22.83 -20.03 -3.05
C SER A 490 -21.30 -19.95 -3.07
N SER A 491 -20.62 -20.71 -2.20
CA SER A 491 -19.16 -20.70 -2.14
C SER A 491 -18.54 -21.25 -3.41
N THR A 492 -17.56 -20.52 -3.95
CA THR A 492 -16.84 -20.87 -5.18
C THR A 492 -15.34 -20.89 -4.90
N LEU A 493 -14.67 -21.93 -5.41
CA LEU A 493 -13.22 -22.05 -5.34
C LEU A 493 -12.56 -21.23 -6.44
N ILE A 494 -11.59 -20.42 -6.04
CA ILE A 494 -10.78 -19.60 -6.95
C ILE A 494 -9.32 -19.97 -6.76
N GLY A 495 -8.66 -20.38 -7.84
CA GLY A 495 -7.21 -20.55 -7.87
C GLY A 495 -6.51 -19.21 -8.13
N ASP A 496 -5.54 -18.87 -7.29
CA ASP A 496 -4.67 -17.71 -7.43
C ASP A 496 -3.18 -18.12 -7.30
N ASN A 497 -2.30 -17.18 -7.59
CA ASN A 497 -0.86 -17.29 -7.39
C ASN A 497 -0.40 -16.12 -6.51
N ALA A 498 0.03 -16.39 -5.28
CA ALA A 498 0.54 -15.41 -4.33
C ALA A 498 2.03 -15.11 -4.58
N THR A 499 2.77 -16.07 -5.14
CA THR A 499 4.23 -15.98 -5.35
C THR A 499 4.62 -14.78 -6.20
N TRP A 500 3.94 -14.52 -7.33
CA TRP A 500 4.25 -13.36 -8.18
C TRP A 500 4.01 -12.02 -7.46
N LYS A 501 3.04 -11.94 -6.54
CA LYS A 501 2.76 -10.74 -5.74
C LYS A 501 3.92 -10.46 -4.78
N GLY A 502 4.45 -11.52 -4.15
CA GLY A 502 5.63 -11.40 -3.28
C GLY A 502 6.89 -10.99 -4.04
N ILE A 503 7.12 -11.54 -5.23
CA ILE A 503 8.23 -11.14 -6.11
C ILE A 503 8.07 -9.67 -6.53
N ARG A 504 6.88 -9.28 -6.99
CA ARG A 504 6.59 -7.89 -7.38
C ARG A 504 6.83 -6.92 -6.22
N ALA A 505 6.33 -7.23 -5.02
CA ALA A 505 6.52 -6.39 -3.84
C ALA A 505 8.00 -6.26 -3.43
N THR A 506 8.77 -7.34 -3.60
CA THR A 506 10.23 -7.32 -3.39
C THR A 506 10.91 -6.39 -4.38
N LEU A 507 10.59 -6.51 -5.67
CA LEU A 507 11.14 -5.66 -6.73
C LEU A 507 10.82 -4.18 -6.47
N THR A 508 9.57 -3.85 -6.15
CA THR A 508 9.15 -2.46 -5.94
C THR A 508 9.43 -1.90 -4.55
N ARG A 509 10.24 -2.58 -3.74
CA ARG A 509 10.53 -2.13 -2.37
C ARG A 509 11.32 -0.82 -2.38
N ASP A 510 12.38 -0.75 -3.18
CA ASP A 510 13.26 0.41 -3.29
C ASP A 510 13.19 1.13 -4.65
N PHE A 511 12.34 0.65 -5.56
CA PHE A 511 12.14 1.22 -6.89
C PHE A 511 10.66 1.39 -7.21
N ALA A 512 10.33 2.47 -7.90
CA ALA A 512 8.98 2.70 -8.40
C ALA A 512 8.65 1.75 -9.56
N PRO A 513 7.38 1.37 -9.78
CA PRO A 513 6.99 0.54 -10.93
C PRO A 513 7.49 1.06 -12.28
N SER A 514 7.51 2.38 -12.47
CA SER A 514 8.04 3.04 -13.68
C SER A 514 9.51 2.75 -13.96
N ALA A 515 10.32 2.39 -12.96
CA ALA A 515 11.73 2.08 -13.13
C ALA A 515 11.96 0.83 -14.01
N TYR A 516 10.96 -0.04 -14.09
CA TYR A 516 10.98 -1.26 -14.90
C TYR A 516 10.45 -1.04 -16.32
N LYS A 517 9.68 0.03 -16.56
CA LYS A 517 8.92 0.21 -17.80
C LYS A 517 9.84 0.19 -19.01
N ASP A 518 9.55 -0.68 -19.97
CA ASP A 518 10.28 -0.84 -21.24
C ASP A 518 11.79 -1.18 -21.08
N ARG A 519 12.23 -1.55 -19.86
CA ARG A 519 13.61 -1.97 -19.58
C ARG A 519 13.80 -3.47 -19.82
N ALA A 520 15.04 -3.88 -20.03
CA ALA A 520 15.38 -5.29 -20.11
C ALA A 520 15.50 -5.94 -18.72
N ALA A 521 15.19 -7.24 -18.64
CA ALA A 521 15.46 -8.07 -17.47
C ALA A 521 16.09 -9.41 -17.87
N ILE A 522 16.79 -10.07 -16.95
CA ILE A 522 17.32 -11.42 -17.13
C ILE A 522 16.74 -12.35 -16.08
N ILE A 523 16.27 -13.52 -16.50
CA ILE A 523 15.83 -14.59 -15.60
C ILE A 523 16.71 -15.82 -15.80
N LEU A 524 17.26 -16.35 -14.71
CA LEU A 524 17.96 -17.62 -14.70
C LEU A 524 17.07 -18.67 -14.04
N SER A 525 16.84 -19.79 -14.72
CA SER A 525 16.06 -20.91 -14.18
C SER A 525 16.46 -22.22 -14.85
N SER A 526 16.19 -23.34 -14.18
CA SER A 526 16.38 -24.67 -14.78
C SER A 526 15.22 -25.05 -15.73
N ASN A 527 14.05 -24.43 -15.59
CA ASN A 527 12.88 -24.68 -16.43
C ASN A 527 11.94 -23.45 -16.46
N GLY A 528 10.98 -23.46 -17.38
CA GLY A 528 10.02 -22.35 -17.52
C GLY A 528 8.93 -22.28 -16.45
N GLU A 529 8.63 -23.39 -15.77
CA GLU A 529 7.59 -23.45 -14.73
C GLU A 529 8.03 -22.67 -13.48
N ASP A 530 9.26 -22.88 -13.03
CA ASP A 530 9.85 -22.16 -11.87
C ASP A 530 10.03 -20.66 -12.16
N ALA A 531 10.18 -20.28 -13.43
CA ALA A 531 10.30 -18.89 -13.87
C ALA A 531 8.95 -18.20 -14.12
N ALA A 532 7.83 -18.93 -14.16
CA ALA A 532 6.56 -18.41 -14.66
C ALA A 532 6.02 -17.25 -13.81
N SER A 533 6.06 -17.38 -12.48
CA SER A 533 5.67 -16.31 -11.55
C SER A 533 6.60 -15.09 -11.64
N VAL A 534 7.89 -15.29 -11.94
CA VAL A 534 8.85 -14.19 -12.16
C VAL A 534 8.52 -13.41 -13.42
N ILE A 535 8.26 -14.10 -14.53
CA ILE A 535 7.89 -13.48 -15.82
C ILE A 535 6.61 -12.65 -15.62
N PHE A 536 5.60 -13.21 -14.94
CA PHE A 536 4.36 -12.49 -14.66
C PHE A 536 4.59 -11.26 -13.77
N ALA A 537 5.38 -11.39 -12.69
CA ALA A 537 5.71 -10.27 -11.82
C ALA A 537 6.41 -9.13 -12.57
N LEU A 538 7.40 -9.42 -13.42
CA LEU A 538 8.07 -8.38 -14.20
C LEU A 538 7.14 -7.72 -15.24
N ARG A 539 6.29 -8.51 -15.91
CA ARG A 539 5.28 -7.97 -16.83
C ARG A 539 4.23 -7.10 -16.14
N SER A 540 3.90 -7.39 -14.88
CA SER A 540 3.02 -6.53 -14.08
C SER A 540 3.61 -5.15 -13.84
N LEU A 541 4.94 -5.01 -13.96
CA LEU A 541 5.69 -3.75 -13.88
C LEU A 541 5.99 -3.15 -15.28
N ASN A 542 5.34 -3.65 -16.33
CA ASN A 542 5.54 -3.24 -17.72
C ASN A 542 7.00 -3.35 -18.18
N ILE A 543 7.74 -4.36 -17.71
CA ILE A 543 9.07 -4.68 -18.24
C ILE A 543 9.01 -4.84 -19.77
N GLY A 544 10.08 -4.43 -20.46
CA GLY A 544 10.26 -4.65 -21.88
C GLY A 544 10.69 -6.09 -22.16
N LYS A 545 11.82 -6.24 -22.84
CA LYS A 545 12.35 -7.55 -23.24
C LYS A 545 12.88 -8.33 -22.03
N ILE A 546 12.51 -9.60 -21.93
CA ILE A 546 13.02 -10.51 -20.90
C ILE A 546 13.96 -11.51 -21.56
N TYR A 547 15.22 -11.54 -21.12
CA TYR A 547 16.19 -12.54 -21.55
C TYR A 547 16.22 -13.72 -20.57
N THR A 548 16.41 -14.94 -21.06
CA THR A 548 16.43 -16.14 -20.21
C THR A 548 17.71 -16.95 -20.33
N VAL A 549 18.13 -17.54 -19.21
CA VAL A 549 19.26 -18.48 -19.14
C VAL A 549 18.75 -19.80 -18.57
N GLY A 550 19.01 -20.90 -19.28
CA GLY A 550 18.68 -22.26 -18.83
C GLY A 550 17.29 -22.76 -19.21
N PHE A 551 16.42 -21.92 -19.80
CA PHE A 551 15.08 -22.33 -20.24
C PHE A 551 14.56 -21.48 -21.41
N LYS A 552 13.50 -21.99 -22.06
CA LYS A 552 12.68 -21.26 -23.03
C LYS A 552 11.28 -21.06 -22.45
N ALA A 553 10.69 -19.88 -22.62
CA ALA A 553 9.32 -19.62 -22.22
C ALA A 553 8.34 -20.20 -23.25
N HIS A 554 7.16 -20.62 -22.78
CA HIS A 554 6.11 -21.22 -23.59
C HIS A 554 4.74 -20.59 -23.29
N GLY A 555 3.77 -20.81 -24.17
CA GLY A 555 2.39 -20.37 -23.98
C GLY A 555 2.24 -18.84 -23.86
N PRO A 556 1.30 -18.34 -23.05
CA PRO A 556 1.06 -16.91 -22.86
C PRO A 556 2.29 -16.13 -22.34
N LEU A 557 3.24 -16.84 -21.70
CA LEU A 557 4.47 -16.26 -21.17
C LEU A 557 5.60 -16.14 -22.18
N ALA A 558 5.48 -16.66 -23.41
CA ALA A 558 6.56 -16.61 -24.40
C ALA A 558 6.77 -15.23 -25.05
N ALA A 559 5.72 -14.40 -25.15
CA ALA A 559 5.79 -13.12 -25.86
C ALA A 559 6.86 -12.16 -25.28
N GLY A 560 7.79 -11.67 -26.09
CA GLY A 560 8.85 -10.76 -25.64
C GLY A 560 9.89 -11.40 -24.70
N VAL A 561 9.94 -12.75 -24.65
CA VAL A 561 10.94 -13.50 -23.89
C VAL A 561 11.92 -14.18 -24.85
N GLU A 562 13.22 -13.92 -24.70
CA GLU A 562 14.27 -14.40 -25.59
C GLU A 562 15.35 -15.20 -24.83
N PRO A 563 15.57 -16.48 -25.16
CA PRO A 563 16.63 -17.25 -24.52
C PRO A 563 18.00 -16.83 -25.04
N PHE A 564 18.97 -16.69 -24.14
CA PHE A 564 20.38 -16.59 -24.53
C PHE A 564 20.85 -17.95 -25.06
N THR A 565 21.34 -17.95 -26.30
CA THR A 565 21.82 -19.15 -27.01
C THR A 565 23.35 -19.22 -27.08
N SER A 566 24.04 -18.11 -26.82
CA SER A 566 25.50 -18.02 -26.86
C SER A 566 26.01 -16.85 -26.00
N VAL A 567 27.32 -16.82 -25.71
CA VAL A 567 27.95 -15.66 -25.05
C VAL A 567 27.78 -14.39 -25.90
N GLU A 568 27.83 -14.51 -27.23
CA GLU A 568 27.58 -13.40 -28.15
C GLU A 568 26.19 -12.80 -27.96
N SER A 569 25.16 -13.62 -27.72
CA SER A 569 23.81 -13.13 -27.44
C SER A 569 23.71 -12.29 -26.16
N VAL A 570 24.54 -12.58 -25.15
CA VAL A 570 24.66 -11.77 -23.93
C VAL A 570 25.35 -10.43 -24.22
N THR A 571 26.38 -10.42 -25.07
CA THR A 571 27.08 -9.17 -25.41
C THR A 571 26.24 -8.20 -26.24
N LYS A 572 25.36 -8.74 -27.09
CA LYS A 572 24.42 -7.96 -27.92
C LYS A 572 23.14 -7.57 -27.19
N SER A 573 22.92 -8.03 -25.97
CA SER A 573 21.71 -7.71 -25.22
C SER A 573 21.72 -6.27 -24.73
N ASP A 574 20.51 -5.79 -24.44
CA ASP A 574 20.32 -4.57 -23.68
C ASP A 574 20.88 -4.73 -22.26
N THR A 575 21.25 -3.62 -21.62
CA THR A 575 21.65 -3.62 -20.22
C THR A 575 20.41 -3.84 -19.34
N PRO A 576 20.34 -4.93 -18.55
CA PRO A 576 19.17 -5.23 -17.75
C PRO A 576 19.07 -4.28 -16.55
N PHE A 577 17.83 -3.89 -16.23
CA PHE A 577 17.50 -3.23 -14.96
C PHE A 577 17.37 -4.26 -13.83
N ALA A 578 16.85 -5.45 -14.14
CA ALA A 578 16.60 -6.51 -13.16
C ALA A 578 17.25 -7.85 -13.57
N ILE A 579 17.87 -8.53 -12.61
CA ILE A 579 18.30 -9.94 -12.74
C ILE A 579 17.61 -10.75 -11.66
N ILE A 580 16.93 -11.84 -12.04
CA ILE A 580 16.25 -12.73 -11.10
C ILE A 580 16.81 -14.15 -11.27
N SER A 581 17.31 -14.71 -10.17
CA SER A 581 17.76 -16.10 -10.08
C SER A 581 16.64 -16.94 -9.47
N ALA A 582 16.00 -17.78 -10.29
CA ALA A 582 15.12 -18.88 -9.88
C ALA A 582 15.84 -20.23 -9.98
N LEU A 583 17.15 -20.25 -9.72
CA LEU A 583 17.97 -21.45 -9.72
C LEU A 583 17.84 -22.19 -8.38
N PRO A 584 17.98 -23.52 -8.37
CA PRO A 584 18.05 -24.26 -7.12
C PRO A 584 19.36 -23.93 -6.35
N PRO A 585 19.40 -24.10 -5.02
CA PRO A 585 20.50 -23.66 -4.16
C PRO A 585 21.90 -24.08 -4.63
N GLU A 586 22.04 -25.29 -5.14
CA GLU A 586 23.31 -25.85 -5.62
C GLU A 586 23.84 -25.17 -6.90
N LYS A 587 22.99 -24.48 -7.66
CA LYS A 587 23.32 -23.78 -8.92
C LYS A 587 23.35 -22.26 -8.80
N THR A 588 23.01 -21.69 -7.66
CA THR A 588 22.94 -20.23 -7.43
C THR A 588 24.20 -19.47 -7.83
N HIS A 589 25.40 -20.02 -7.58
CA HIS A 589 26.68 -19.42 -7.96
C HIS A 589 26.81 -19.10 -9.47
N LEU A 590 26.03 -19.74 -10.34
CA LEU A 590 26.07 -19.53 -11.79
C LEU A 590 25.61 -18.13 -12.22
N VAL A 591 24.92 -17.38 -11.36
CA VAL A 591 24.49 -16.01 -11.67
C VAL A 591 25.62 -14.97 -11.54
N GLN A 592 26.66 -15.27 -10.74
CA GLN A 592 27.71 -14.29 -10.40
C GLN A 592 28.46 -13.70 -11.61
N PRO A 593 28.81 -14.48 -12.66
CA PRO A 593 29.46 -13.90 -13.84
C PRO A 593 28.61 -12.83 -14.55
N LEU A 594 27.27 -13.02 -14.61
CA LEU A 594 26.37 -12.05 -15.22
C LEU A 594 26.28 -10.77 -14.39
N LEU A 595 26.21 -10.90 -13.05
CA LEU A 595 26.18 -9.75 -12.14
C LEU A 595 27.42 -8.86 -12.33
N ARG A 596 28.61 -9.48 -12.43
CA ARG A 596 29.87 -8.76 -12.68
C ARG A 596 29.92 -8.14 -14.08
N TYR A 597 29.50 -8.88 -15.10
CA TYR A 597 29.51 -8.41 -16.49
C TYR A 597 28.66 -7.14 -16.67
N PHE A 598 27.41 -7.17 -16.19
CA PHE A 598 26.49 -6.02 -16.30
C PHE A 598 26.75 -4.93 -15.26
N SER A 599 27.75 -5.09 -14.39
CA SER A 599 28.25 -4.02 -13.51
C SER A 599 29.39 -3.24 -14.16
N ASN A 600 30.34 -3.92 -14.82
CA ASN A 600 31.57 -3.31 -15.34
C ASN A 600 31.46 -2.68 -16.74
N GLY A 601 30.35 -2.87 -17.47
CA GLY A 601 30.21 -2.46 -18.86
C GLY A 601 29.02 -1.52 -19.10
N ARG A 602 29.29 -0.36 -19.71
CA ARG A 602 28.37 0.71 -20.17
C ARG A 602 27.98 1.72 -19.08
N ASP A 603 27.84 2.99 -19.48
CA ASP A 603 27.49 4.17 -18.65
C ASP A 603 26.25 3.94 -17.78
N SER A 604 26.40 3.21 -16.68
CA SER A 604 25.36 2.96 -15.69
C SER A 604 25.46 3.91 -14.50
N ARG A 605 25.97 5.13 -14.73
CA ARG A 605 25.88 6.20 -13.74
C ARG A 605 24.43 6.67 -13.69
N GLY A 606 23.69 6.28 -12.64
CA GLY A 606 22.36 6.81 -12.35
C GLY A 606 21.18 6.02 -12.92
N GLN A 607 21.32 4.71 -13.14
CA GLN A 607 20.20 3.83 -13.47
C GLN A 607 20.27 2.62 -12.54
N GLY A 608 19.44 2.63 -11.49
CA GLY A 608 19.43 1.61 -10.46
C GLY A 608 19.33 0.21 -11.05
N LYS A 609 19.85 -0.78 -10.34
CA LYS A 609 19.80 -2.17 -10.79
C LYS A 609 19.40 -3.04 -9.61
N VAL A 610 18.53 -4.02 -9.86
CA VAL A 610 17.99 -4.90 -8.83
C VAL A 610 18.31 -6.36 -9.12
N PHE A 611 18.79 -7.07 -8.10
CA PHE A 611 19.01 -8.50 -8.14
C PHE A 611 18.11 -9.19 -7.11
N VAL A 612 17.43 -10.27 -7.51
CA VAL A 612 16.63 -11.11 -6.61
C VAL A 612 17.07 -12.56 -6.73
N ASP A 613 17.47 -13.18 -5.62
CA ASP A 613 17.77 -14.61 -5.56
C ASP A 613 16.65 -15.36 -4.81
N LEU A 614 15.93 -16.22 -5.53
CA LEU A 614 14.79 -16.97 -5.02
C LEU A 614 15.18 -18.33 -4.41
N ALA A 615 16.47 -18.68 -4.45
CA ALA A 615 16.92 -19.95 -3.89
C ALA A 615 16.79 -19.99 -2.35
N ASN A 616 16.11 -21.03 -1.87
CA ASN A 616 15.93 -21.36 -0.46
C ASN A 616 16.76 -22.59 -0.10
N GLY A 617 17.61 -22.48 0.92
CA GLY A 617 18.41 -23.58 1.46
C GLY A 617 19.93 -23.39 1.34
N PRO A 618 20.71 -24.40 1.79
CA PRO A 618 22.18 -24.35 1.77
C PRO A 618 22.72 -24.19 0.35
N ARG A 619 23.52 -23.15 0.11
CA ARG A 619 24.04 -22.80 -1.20
C ARG A 619 25.55 -22.65 -1.22
N LYS A 620 26.14 -22.78 -2.41
CA LYS A 620 27.55 -22.50 -2.67
C LYS A 620 27.72 -21.05 -3.12
N GLY A 621 28.64 -20.33 -2.49
CA GLY A 621 28.92 -18.93 -2.79
C GLY A 621 27.87 -17.97 -2.23
N ASP A 622 28.09 -16.68 -2.48
CA ASP A 622 27.23 -15.60 -2.00
C ASP A 622 26.83 -14.67 -3.18
N PRO A 623 25.80 -15.05 -3.96
CA PRO A 623 25.32 -14.20 -5.05
C PRO A 623 24.85 -12.82 -4.60
N ILE A 624 24.30 -12.71 -3.38
CA ILE A 624 23.79 -11.45 -2.81
C ILE A 624 24.96 -10.51 -2.54
N GLY A 625 25.97 -10.96 -1.78
CA GLY A 625 27.15 -10.14 -1.51
C GLY A 625 27.93 -9.79 -2.79
N VAL A 626 27.97 -10.67 -3.79
CA VAL A 626 28.55 -10.35 -5.10
C VAL A 626 27.74 -9.28 -5.83
N ALA A 627 26.40 -9.35 -5.80
CA ALA A 627 25.53 -8.36 -6.42
C ALA A 627 25.72 -6.98 -5.74
N GLU A 628 25.70 -6.93 -4.41
CA GLU A 628 25.93 -5.70 -3.63
C GLU A 628 27.31 -5.10 -3.90
N GLY A 629 28.37 -5.93 -3.90
CA GLY A 629 29.72 -5.50 -4.26
C GLY A 629 29.85 -5.01 -5.72
N CYS A 630 28.90 -5.37 -6.57
CA CYS A 630 28.77 -4.90 -7.95
C CYS A 630 27.78 -3.73 -8.10
N GLY A 631 27.28 -3.15 -7.00
CA GLY A 631 26.39 -1.99 -6.99
C GLY A 631 24.92 -2.30 -7.30
N TRP A 632 24.49 -3.56 -7.20
CA TRP A 632 23.09 -3.95 -7.32
C TRP A 632 22.39 -3.80 -5.96
N THR A 633 21.15 -3.32 -5.98
CA THR A 633 20.24 -3.53 -4.85
C THR A 633 19.84 -5.00 -4.85
N ALA A 634 20.22 -5.77 -3.84
CA ALA A 634 20.03 -7.21 -3.81
C ALA A 634 19.01 -7.64 -2.74
N TYR A 635 18.15 -8.58 -3.09
CA TYR A 635 17.22 -9.23 -2.16
C TYR A 635 17.34 -10.74 -2.25
N GLY A 636 17.24 -11.39 -1.08
CA GLY A 636 17.21 -12.85 -1.00
C GLY A 636 15.78 -13.38 -0.89
N VAL A 637 15.66 -14.70 -0.93
CA VAL A 637 14.40 -15.42 -0.78
C VAL A 637 13.64 -15.04 0.49
N ALA A 638 14.36 -14.64 1.55
CA ALA A 638 13.75 -14.25 2.81
C ALA A 638 12.83 -13.01 2.69
N ASP A 639 13.17 -12.06 1.81
CA ASP A 639 12.34 -10.91 1.53
C ASP A 639 11.11 -11.31 0.70
N THR A 640 11.33 -12.09 -0.37
CA THR A 640 10.25 -12.54 -1.25
C THR A 640 9.25 -13.44 -0.53
N SER A 641 9.72 -14.43 0.24
CA SER A 641 8.86 -15.33 1.01
C SER A 641 8.10 -14.61 2.12
N ALA A 642 8.66 -13.55 2.72
CA ALA A 642 7.91 -12.71 3.67
C ALA A 642 6.74 -12.01 2.97
N PHE A 643 6.98 -11.34 1.84
CA PHE A 643 5.90 -10.70 1.08
C PHE A 643 4.90 -11.73 0.53
N THR A 644 5.35 -12.88 0.05
CA THR A 644 4.44 -13.97 -0.36
C THR A 644 3.59 -14.42 0.82
N THR A 645 4.14 -14.53 2.03
CA THR A 645 3.37 -14.88 3.23
C THR A 645 2.31 -13.83 3.56
N VAL A 646 2.64 -12.53 3.46
CA VAL A 646 1.67 -11.42 3.61
C VAL A 646 0.50 -11.57 2.62
N GLU A 647 0.81 -11.81 1.34
CA GLU A 647 -0.20 -11.94 0.30
C GLU A 647 -1.03 -13.23 0.43
N THR A 648 -0.42 -14.34 0.85
CA THR A 648 -1.12 -15.60 1.14
C THR A 648 -2.09 -15.42 2.30
N LEU A 649 -1.69 -14.77 3.41
CA LEU A 649 -2.59 -14.45 4.53
C LEU A 649 -3.75 -13.57 4.06
N ARG A 650 -3.45 -12.51 3.29
CA ARG A 650 -4.48 -11.62 2.74
C ARG A 650 -5.47 -12.36 1.84
N LEU A 651 -4.99 -13.30 1.02
CA LEU A 651 -5.83 -14.11 0.14
C LEU A 651 -6.70 -15.11 0.90
N LEU A 652 -6.14 -15.80 1.90
CA LEU A 652 -6.82 -16.87 2.62
C LEU A 652 -7.84 -16.35 3.64
N VAL A 653 -7.50 -15.29 4.38
CA VAL A 653 -8.32 -14.81 5.50
C VAL A 653 -8.70 -13.33 5.43
N GLY A 654 -8.28 -12.61 4.39
CA GLY A 654 -8.63 -11.19 4.21
C GLY A 654 -7.99 -10.25 5.24
N GLN A 655 -7.17 -10.76 6.16
CA GLN A 655 -6.47 -9.97 7.17
C GLN A 655 -5.10 -9.54 6.67
N ASN A 656 -4.65 -8.39 7.16
CA ASN A 656 -3.35 -7.84 6.81
C ASN A 656 -2.36 -8.05 7.95
N VAL A 657 -1.16 -8.55 7.62
CA VAL A 657 -0.04 -8.68 8.54
C VAL A 657 1.14 -7.96 7.90
N PRO A 658 1.75 -6.95 8.54
CA PRO A 658 2.83 -6.18 7.94
C PRO A 658 4.02 -7.05 7.55
N TYR A 659 4.68 -6.74 6.43
CA TYR A 659 5.90 -7.43 5.99
C TYR A 659 6.97 -7.39 7.09
N SER A 660 7.14 -6.25 7.73
CA SER A 660 8.13 -6.07 8.80
C SER A 660 7.83 -6.96 10.01
N PHE A 661 6.54 -7.17 10.37
CA PHE A 661 6.13 -8.14 11.37
C PHE A 661 6.42 -9.58 10.95
N VAL A 662 6.11 -9.95 9.70
CA VAL A 662 6.45 -11.28 9.17
C VAL A 662 7.96 -11.51 9.29
N ARG A 663 8.81 -10.56 8.86
CA ARG A 663 10.27 -10.68 8.99
C ARG A 663 10.73 -10.83 10.43
N LEU A 664 10.14 -10.07 11.36
CA LEU A 664 10.46 -10.10 12.78
C LEU A 664 10.09 -11.45 13.42
N ALA A 665 8.82 -11.86 13.28
CA ALA A 665 8.25 -13.02 13.97
C ALA A 665 8.68 -14.37 13.37
N SER A 666 9.12 -14.37 12.11
CA SER A 666 9.55 -15.57 11.39
C SER A 666 11.00 -15.98 11.69
N GLY A 667 11.83 -15.03 12.13
CA GLY A 667 13.27 -15.23 12.31
C GLY A 667 13.97 -15.73 11.03
N ARG A 668 15.11 -16.41 11.18
CA ARG A 668 15.79 -17.13 10.08
C ARG A 668 15.10 -18.45 9.68
N GLY A 669 14.14 -18.93 10.46
CA GLY A 669 13.60 -20.29 10.33
C GLY A 669 12.62 -20.50 9.19
N LEU A 670 11.98 -19.45 8.66
CA LEU A 670 11.06 -19.56 7.52
C LEU A 670 11.75 -19.78 6.16
N TYR A 671 13.07 -19.60 6.06
CA TYR A 671 13.75 -19.29 4.79
C TYR A 671 14.99 -20.11 4.51
#